data_AF-A0A355XTA2-F1
#
_entry.id   AF-A0A355XTA2-F1
#
_cell.length_a   1.000
_cell.length_b   1.000
_cell.length_c   1.000
_cell.angle_alpha   90.00
_cell.angle_beta   90.00
_cell.angle_gamma   90.00
#
_symmetry.space_group_name_H-M   'P 1'
#
loop_
_entity.id
_entity.type
_entity.pdbx_description
1 polymer ?
#
loop_
_entity_poly.entity_id
_entity_poly.type
_entity_poly.pdbx_seq_one_letter_code
_entity_poly.pdbx_strand_id
1 'polypeptide(L)'
;PGEAGSTQIGKYLAEKQYDVLGFSEDFGYHDNLVAPLRETYNMGKYRGGITGLHSDTDGLELLTRKAYAVGEENWIPWSTTHGFLTGGADENIAKGFRHYAVTLAKNLVVDVYLLHMDADDEAEDRAARADQLDQLCQAVMLANNGRPKIIMGDTNCRYTRDDIFGKLISPLADRYDVYDAWVQLCKAGVYPALGSDPLMVDDLGYKEGEVVDKIIYLNPKKGAQLHALSIDFDADYTLGDHKPLVVTFQGLPALSQAAQPAVNWWVGEKLTEETSDRYIYNVGKQLFISQSDKPTVSDIADAPLWTFTHQSDNAYQIKSGDWVVWNRNFFGVSAGVGLDSDLPNRANLNMNLEPSTTRADAYKFHFSGRVMGIDDNLAYNAAKTQDQHNDWLLISEAQRQAYADYFDTYVEAMGYTDRNMPVAMKDSLLALLDSAANGNYTSCAGDTGFTARLQDLVHRIQGLSHEVTIPATFYATVCLDFDAALPEGVSAYIATEYHRDRHYLRLSPFEGRVLPANTGVVLYSEQPGVYMLTFTADSTQAANGNLLRGTNVALLADDTARQNHTFYLLDNRQAGDGFYRLDSAAEVPAHCAYLALSHDDAAILAQSVDGVTFADAPAGVASALVPTATPVKGVYTVDGRKVSAQRHGLYLVRMSDGSVRKVLVK
;
A
#
# COMPACT_ATOMS: atom_id res chain seq x y z
N PRO A 1 -29.87 14.51 16.51
CA PRO A 1 -29.48 15.26 17.73
C PRO A 1 -29.88 16.74 17.59
N GLY A 2 -30.17 17.46 18.69
CA GLY A 2 -30.40 18.92 18.64
C GLY A 2 -29.10 19.72 18.67
N GLU A 3 -29.18 21.06 18.66
CA GLU A 3 -28.04 21.99 18.59
C GLU A 3 -26.82 21.59 19.47
N ALA A 4 -27.04 21.38 20.77
CA ALA A 4 -25.99 21.04 21.71
C ALA A 4 -25.36 19.67 21.43
N GLY A 5 -26.16 18.71 20.96
CA GLY A 5 -25.71 17.39 20.54
C GLY A 5 -24.84 17.46 19.28
N SER A 6 -25.26 18.24 18.28
CA SER A 6 -24.47 18.48 17.06
C SER A 6 -23.10 19.09 17.40
N THR A 7 -23.04 20.07 18.30
CA THR A 7 -21.75 20.60 18.78
C THR A 7 -20.90 19.56 19.52
N GLN A 8 -21.51 18.64 20.28
CA GLN A 8 -20.77 17.56 20.93
C GLN A 8 -20.19 16.57 19.92
N ILE A 9 -20.95 16.22 18.87
CA ILE A 9 -20.48 15.37 17.77
C ILE A 9 -19.28 16.02 17.09
N GLY A 10 -19.37 17.30 16.74
CA GLY A 10 -18.27 18.03 16.13
C GLY A 10 -16.99 18.01 16.98
N LYS A 11 -17.11 18.21 18.31
CA LYS A 11 -15.97 18.14 19.23
C LYS A 11 -15.37 16.74 19.29
N TYR A 12 -16.23 15.72 19.39
CA TYR A 12 -15.81 14.32 19.43
C TYR A 12 -15.00 13.94 18.19
N LEU A 13 -15.49 14.28 17.00
CA LEU A 13 -14.80 13.99 15.75
C LEU A 13 -13.50 14.78 15.60
N ALA A 14 -13.44 16.02 16.12
CA ALA A 14 -12.22 16.82 16.12
C ALA A 14 -11.10 16.19 16.97
N GLU A 15 -11.45 15.48 18.05
CA GLU A 15 -10.50 14.75 18.90
C GLU A 15 -9.97 13.48 18.21
N LYS A 16 -10.80 12.80 17.41
CA LYS A 16 -10.42 11.55 16.71
C LYS A 16 -9.48 11.77 15.54
N GLN A 17 -9.51 12.95 14.91
CA GLN A 17 -8.58 13.35 13.85
C GLN A 17 -8.57 12.45 12.60
N TYR A 18 -9.72 11.87 12.22
CA TYR A 18 -9.83 11.05 11.01
C TYR A 18 -9.46 11.81 9.73
N ASP A 19 -8.85 11.13 8.77
CA ASP A 19 -8.34 11.75 7.54
C ASP A 19 -9.45 12.19 6.57
N VAL A 20 -10.47 11.34 6.43
CA VAL A 20 -11.66 11.55 5.61
C VAL A 20 -12.87 11.16 6.45
N LEU A 21 -13.90 12.00 6.43
CA LEU A 21 -15.16 11.87 7.14
C LEU A 21 -16.29 12.01 6.15
N GLY A 22 -17.30 11.16 6.24
CA GLY A 22 -18.55 11.29 5.49
C GLY A 22 -19.70 11.38 6.46
N PHE A 23 -20.53 12.41 6.33
CA PHE A 23 -21.76 12.57 7.09
C PHE A 23 -22.95 12.17 6.24
N SER A 24 -23.89 11.49 6.90
CA SER A 24 -25.27 11.31 6.47
C SER A 24 -26.19 12.04 7.45
N GLU A 25 -27.39 12.36 6.97
CA GLU A 25 -28.43 13.02 7.77
C GLU A 25 -28.04 14.36 8.42
N ASP A 26 -27.11 15.11 7.82
CA ASP A 26 -26.88 16.50 8.22
C ASP A 26 -28.01 17.41 7.71
N PHE A 27 -29.19 17.26 8.29
CA PHE A 27 -30.40 17.96 7.88
C PHE A 27 -30.68 19.20 8.73
N GLY A 28 -29.99 19.37 9.85
CA GLY A 28 -30.25 20.44 10.80
C GLY A 28 -29.08 20.68 11.76
N TYR A 29 -28.92 21.94 12.17
CA TYR A 29 -27.83 22.39 13.04
C TYR A 29 -26.41 22.18 12.47
N HIS A 30 -26.26 22.17 11.15
CA HIS A 30 -24.98 22.05 10.44
C HIS A 30 -23.91 23.00 11.01
N ASP A 31 -24.23 24.29 11.18
CA ASP A 31 -23.30 25.28 11.74
C ASP A 31 -22.73 24.88 13.10
N ASN A 32 -23.55 24.23 13.93
CA ASN A 32 -23.14 23.74 15.25
C ASN A 32 -22.32 22.46 15.17
N LEU A 33 -22.64 21.56 14.22
CA LEU A 33 -21.90 20.33 13.94
C LEU A 33 -20.49 20.65 13.46
N VAL A 34 -20.34 21.53 12.48
CA VAL A 34 -19.05 21.78 11.84
C VAL A 34 -18.20 22.83 12.55
N ALA A 35 -18.78 23.67 13.43
CA ALA A 35 -18.03 24.71 14.15
C ALA A 35 -16.73 24.21 14.83
N PRO A 36 -16.70 23.05 15.53
CA PRO A 36 -15.46 22.52 16.12
C PRO A 36 -14.45 21.97 15.09
N LEU A 37 -14.88 21.69 13.86
CA LEU A 37 -14.08 21.05 12.80
C LEU A 37 -13.47 22.05 11.81
N ARG A 38 -13.99 23.29 11.75
CA ARG A 38 -13.60 24.32 10.76
C ARG A 38 -12.11 24.65 10.73
N GLU A 39 -11.43 24.54 11.86
CA GLU A 39 -10.00 24.84 11.94
C GLU A 39 -9.09 23.73 11.39
N THR A 40 -9.57 22.48 11.34
CA THR A 40 -8.75 21.31 11.01
C THR A 40 -9.20 20.57 9.74
N TYR A 41 -10.43 20.82 9.28
CA TYR A 41 -11.00 20.15 8.11
C TYR A 41 -11.32 21.12 6.96
N ASN A 42 -11.14 20.64 5.73
CA ASN A 42 -11.88 21.10 4.56
C ASN A 42 -13.27 20.48 4.58
N MET A 43 -14.27 21.20 4.09
CA MET A 43 -15.67 20.79 4.10
C MET A 43 -16.23 20.89 2.68
N GLY A 44 -17.00 19.88 2.26
CA GLY A 44 -17.79 19.91 1.04
C GLY A 44 -18.91 20.95 1.10
N LYS A 45 -19.76 20.97 0.08
CA LYS A 45 -20.88 21.92 0.04
C LYS A 45 -22.05 21.44 0.90
N TYR A 46 -22.39 22.18 1.94
CA TYR A 46 -23.69 22.01 2.59
C TYR A 46 -24.83 22.45 1.66
N ARG A 47 -25.83 21.57 1.43
CA ARG A 47 -26.96 21.84 0.53
C ARG A 47 -28.21 22.40 1.20
N GLY A 48 -28.13 22.69 2.50
CA GLY A 48 -29.25 23.21 3.28
C GLY A 48 -29.97 22.12 4.05
N GLY A 49 -30.84 22.54 4.97
CA GLY A 49 -31.59 21.64 5.84
C GLY A 49 -33.00 21.40 5.36
N ILE A 50 -33.76 20.65 6.17
CA ILE A 50 -35.18 20.40 5.92
C ILE A 50 -35.97 21.71 6.11
N THR A 51 -36.66 22.17 5.06
CA THR A 51 -37.40 23.46 5.06
C THR A 51 -38.89 23.32 4.76
N GLY A 52 -39.42 22.11 4.79
CA GLY A 52 -40.83 21.81 4.54
C GLY A 52 -41.03 20.34 4.22
N LEU A 53 -42.16 20.00 3.59
CA LEU A 53 -42.49 18.62 3.23
C LEU A 53 -41.59 18.07 2.11
N HIS A 54 -41.11 18.92 1.19
CA HIS A 54 -40.09 18.55 0.22
C HIS A 54 -38.88 19.46 0.39
N SER A 55 -37.68 18.88 0.50
CA SER A 55 -36.44 19.63 0.69
C SER A 55 -35.39 19.20 -0.34
N ASP A 56 -34.83 20.17 -1.06
CA ASP A 56 -33.75 19.95 -2.05
C ASP A 56 -32.37 19.83 -1.37
N THR A 57 -32.26 18.84 -0.49
CA THR A 57 -31.02 18.48 0.21
C THR A 57 -30.88 16.96 0.26
N ASP A 58 -29.64 16.47 0.32
CA ASP A 58 -29.32 15.05 0.45
C ASP A 58 -28.81 14.69 1.87
N GLY A 59 -28.56 15.69 2.73
CA GLY A 59 -28.01 15.49 4.07
C GLY A 59 -26.58 14.96 4.10
N LEU A 60 -25.87 14.98 2.96
CA LEU A 60 -24.52 14.44 2.82
C LEU A 60 -23.47 15.55 2.93
N GLU A 61 -22.32 15.25 3.52
CA GLU A 61 -21.15 16.12 3.47
C GLU A 61 -19.85 15.33 3.65
N LEU A 62 -18.87 15.58 2.77
CA LEU A 62 -17.51 15.06 2.94
C LEU A 62 -16.63 16.10 3.65
N LEU A 63 -15.90 15.66 4.67
CA LEU A 63 -14.86 16.44 5.32
C LEU A 63 -13.52 15.74 5.19
N THR A 64 -12.46 16.49 4.93
CA THR A 64 -11.08 15.96 4.87
C THR A 64 -10.15 16.79 5.73
N ARG A 65 -9.13 16.19 6.33
CA ARG A 65 -8.09 16.98 7.03
C ARG A 65 -7.51 18.02 6.07
N LYS A 66 -7.22 19.22 6.55
CA LYS A 66 -6.67 20.33 5.74
C LYS A 66 -5.38 20.00 4.98
N ALA A 67 -4.67 18.94 5.38
CA ALA A 67 -3.50 18.43 4.67
C ALA A 67 -3.82 17.81 3.30
N TYR A 68 -5.07 17.43 3.04
CA TYR A 68 -5.50 16.78 1.81
C TYR A 68 -6.25 17.74 0.90
N ALA A 69 -6.12 17.52 -0.41
CA ALA A 69 -6.84 18.31 -1.41
C ALA A 69 -8.08 17.53 -1.88
N VAL A 70 -9.20 18.24 -2.09
CA VAL A 70 -10.42 17.69 -2.66
C VAL A 70 -10.72 18.39 -4.00
N GLY A 71 -11.07 17.61 -5.02
CA GLY A 71 -11.45 18.09 -6.34
C GLY A 71 -12.89 18.57 -6.43
N GLU A 72 -13.40 18.67 -7.65
CA GLU A 72 -14.81 19.03 -7.90
C GLU A 72 -15.77 18.00 -7.29
N GLU A 73 -16.89 18.51 -6.78
CA GLU A 73 -17.95 17.76 -6.10
C GLU A 73 -19.14 17.62 -7.04
N ASN A 74 -19.62 16.38 -7.23
CA ASN A 74 -20.79 16.08 -8.05
C ASN A 74 -21.90 15.45 -7.20
N TRP A 75 -23.13 15.92 -7.36
CA TRP A 75 -24.33 15.42 -6.67
C TRP A 75 -25.23 14.70 -7.65
N ILE A 76 -25.65 13.49 -7.31
CA ILE A 76 -26.56 12.70 -8.14
C ILE A 76 -27.69 12.17 -7.26
N PRO A 77 -28.93 12.69 -7.41
CA PRO A 77 -30.08 12.16 -6.68
C PRO A 77 -30.42 10.74 -7.15
N TRP A 78 -31.03 9.95 -6.27
CA TRP A 78 -31.58 8.66 -6.65
C TRP A 78 -32.75 8.82 -7.63
N SER A 79 -32.81 7.95 -8.64
CA SER A 79 -33.88 7.96 -9.64
C SER A 79 -35.15 7.26 -9.12
N THR A 80 -34.97 6.37 -8.15
CA THR A 80 -36.05 5.63 -7.46
C THR A 80 -35.88 5.86 -5.96
N THR A 81 -36.96 6.27 -5.30
CA THR A 81 -37.10 6.38 -3.84
C THR A 81 -38.49 5.89 -3.45
N HIS A 82 -38.69 5.42 -2.23
CA HIS A 82 -40.00 5.04 -1.71
C HIS A 82 -40.27 5.67 -0.35
N GLY A 83 -41.53 6.00 -0.10
CA GLY A 83 -41.98 6.46 1.21
C GLY A 83 -42.20 7.97 1.28
N PHE A 84 -43.47 8.36 1.42
CA PHE A 84 -43.90 9.76 1.48
C PHE A 84 -44.16 10.24 2.92
N LEU A 85 -45.12 9.64 3.62
CA LEU A 85 -45.42 9.97 5.04
C LEU A 85 -45.11 8.79 5.99
N THR A 86 -44.72 7.65 5.40
CA THR A 86 -44.41 6.35 6.02
C THR A 86 -43.29 5.71 5.18
N GLY A 87 -42.56 4.72 5.71
CA GLY A 87 -41.44 4.08 5.01
C GLY A 87 -40.25 5.03 4.85
N GLY A 88 -39.62 5.46 5.94
CA GLY A 88 -38.45 6.35 5.91
C GLY A 88 -38.67 7.81 5.48
N ALA A 89 -39.77 8.10 4.77
CA ALA A 89 -40.08 9.40 4.16
C ALA A 89 -39.04 9.86 3.12
N ASP A 90 -38.42 8.92 2.40
CA ASP A 90 -37.35 9.18 1.44
C ASP A 90 -37.79 10.03 0.23
N GLU A 91 -39.08 10.02 -0.16
CA GLU A 91 -39.61 10.87 -1.24
C GLU A 91 -39.63 12.39 -0.89
N ASN A 92 -39.44 12.73 0.38
CA ASN A 92 -39.46 14.12 0.85
C ASN A 92 -38.08 14.80 0.82
N ILE A 93 -37.02 14.02 0.61
CA ILE A 93 -35.62 14.46 0.64
C ILE A 93 -34.97 14.05 -0.67
N ALA A 94 -34.17 14.94 -1.26
CA ALA A 94 -33.43 14.63 -2.47
C ALA A 94 -32.19 13.76 -2.18
N LYS A 95 -32.39 12.58 -1.57
CA LYS A 95 -31.33 11.60 -1.27
C LYS A 95 -30.61 11.15 -2.55
N GLY A 96 -29.38 10.71 -2.39
CA GLY A 96 -28.52 10.36 -3.52
C GLY A 96 -27.14 9.93 -3.07
N PHE A 97 -26.19 10.12 -3.97
CA PHE A 97 -24.77 10.00 -3.67
C PHE A 97 -23.99 11.21 -4.21
N ARG A 98 -22.84 11.44 -3.60
CA ARG A 98 -21.87 12.47 -3.96
C ARG A 98 -20.57 11.83 -4.37
N HIS A 99 -19.95 12.35 -5.43
CA HIS A 99 -18.61 11.95 -5.85
C HIS A 99 -17.61 13.07 -5.56
N TYR A 100 -16.46 12.68 -5.00
CA TYR A 100 -15.31 13.53 -4.73
C TYR A 100 -14.03 12.86 -5.23
N ALA A 101 -13.08 13.64 -5.72
CA ALA A 101 -11.71 13.17 -5.91
C ALA A 101 -10.82 13.68 -4.77
N VAL A 102 -10.34 12.79 -3.89
CA VAL A 102 -9.53 13.14 -2.72
C VAL A 102 -8.06 12.79 -2.97
N THR A 103 -7.17 13.77 -2.85
CA THR A 103 -5.71 13.57 -2.95
C THR A 103 -5.12 13.39 -1.56
N LEU A 104 -4.78 12.14 -1.22
CA LEU A 104 -4.26 11.73 0.10
C LEU A 104 -2.73 11.80 0.18
N ALA A 105 -2.04 11.63 -0.94
CA ALA A 105 -0.59 11.76 -1.04
C ALA A 105 -0.19 12.16 -2.47
N LYS A 106 1.08 12.50 -2.67
CA LYS A 106 1.64 12.66 -4.02
C LYS A 106 1.40 11.36 -4.79
N ASN A 107 0.48 11.39 -5.75
CA ASN A 107 0.03 10.27 -6.60
C ASN A 107 -0.93 9.24 -5.99
N LEU A 108 -1.59 9.56 -4.87
CA LEU A 108 -2.73 8.80 -4.39
C LEU A 108 -3.98 9.68 -4.45
N VAL A 109 -4.72 9.54 -5.55
CA VAL A 109 -6.03 10.16 -5.71
C VAL A 109 -7.08 9.06 -5.65
N VAL A 110 -8.01 9.18 -4.70
CA VAL A 110 -9.09 8.23 -4.44
C VAL A 110 -10.41 8.89 -4.81
N ASP A 111 -11.25 8.20 -5.59
CA ASP A 111 -12.64 8.65 -5.76
C ASP A 111 -13.48 8.20 -4.57
N VAL A 112 -14.11 9.13 -3.86
CA VAL A 112 -15.00 8.83 -2.75
C VAL A 112 -16.44 9.06 -3.19
N TYR A 113 -17.25 8.00 -3.10
CA TYR A 113 -18.69 8.02 -3.27
C TYR A 113 -19.33 8.00 -1.88
N LEU A 114 -19.87 9.13 -1.45
CA LEU A 114 -20.60 9.26 -0.19
C LEU A 114 -22.10 9.16 -0.46
N LEU A 115 -22.85 8.34 0.27
CA LEU A 115 -24.25 8.06 -0.06
C LEU A 115 -25.15 7.92 1.17
N HIS A 116 -26.45 8.08 0.92
CA HIS A 116 -27.52 7.66 1.82
C HIS A 116 -28.69 7.11 0.98
N MET A 117 -29.00 5.82 1.15
CA MET A 117 -30.02 5.08 0.39
C MET A 117 -31.36 4.99 1.13
N ASP A 118 -32.37 4.45 0.43
CA ASP A 118 -33.75 4.25 0.92
C ASP A 118 -33.78 3.50 2.27
N ALA A 119 -34.51 4.03 3.25
CA ALA A 119 -34.58 3.45 4.59
C ALA A 119 -35.66 2.36 4.70
N ASP A 120 -35.89 1.83 5.90
CA ASP A 120 -36.95 0.85 6.21
C ASP A 120 -36.90 -0.50 5.42
N ASP A 121 -37.90 -1.34 5.67
CA ASP A 121 -37.90 -2.79 5.41
C ASP A 121 -39.12 -3.29 4.60
N GLU A 122 -39.91 -2.41 4.00
CA GLU A 122 -40.99 -2.77 3.08
C GLU A 122 -40.43 -3.37 1.77
N ALA A 123 -41.29 -3.99 0.96
CA ALA A 123 -40.84 -4.61 -0.28
C ALA A 123 -40.41 -3.57 -1.32
N GLU A 124 -41.07 -2.43 -1.28
CA GLU A 124 -40.85 -1.26 -2.09
C GLU A 124 -39.53 -0.56 -1.71
N ASP A 125 -39.21 -0.44 -0.42
CA ASP A 125 -37.90 0.05 0.07
C ASP A 125 -36.75 -0.79 -0.51
N ARG A 126 -36.89 -2.12 -0.44
CA ARG A 126 -35.90 -3.06 -1.00
C ARG A 126 -35.78 -2.94 -2.52
N ALA A 127 -36.88 -2.69 -3.22
CA ALA A 127 -36.88 -2.47 -4.66
C ALA A 127 -36.18 -1.15 -5.02
N ALA A 128 -36.44 -0.08 -4.26
CA ALA A 128 -35.73 1.19 -4.42
C ALA A 128 -34.23 1.02 -4.18
N ARG A 129 -33.81 0.35 -3.11
CA ARG A 129 -32.38 0.05 -2.87
C ARG A 129 -31.75 -0.77 -3.98
N ALA A 130 -32.47 -1.75 -4.54
CA ALA A 130 -32.00 -2.53 -5.68
C ALA A 130 -31.74 -1.67 -6.93
N ASP A 131 -32.61 -0.70 -7.23
CA ASP A 131 -32.42 0.26 -8.32
C ASP A 131 -31.28 1.26 -8.03
N GLN A 132 -31.17 1.71 -6.78
CA GLN A 132 -30.10 2.61 -6.32
C GLN A 132 -28.72 1.95 -6.42
N LEU A 133 -28.60 0.66 -6.10
CA LEU A 133 -27.36 -0.12 -6.30
C LEU A 133 -26.99 -0.20 -7.79
N ASP A 134 -27.96 -0.46 -8.67
CA ASP A 134 -27.72 -0.49 -10.12
C ASP A 134 -27.29 0.91 -10.63
N GLN A 135 -27.93 1.98 -10.16
CA GLN A 135 -27.56 3.36 -10.50
C GLN A 135 -26.14 3.71 -10.03
N LEU A 136 -25.78 3.33 -8.80
CA LEU A 136 -24.43 3.53 -8.27
C LEU A 136 -23.39 2.75 -9.06
N CYS A 137 -23.67 1.48 -9.38
CA CYS A 137 -22.80 0.65 -10.20
C CYS A 137 -22.54 1.30 -11.58
N GLN A 138 -23.59 1.82 -12.23
CA GLN A 138 -23.46 2.52 -13.51
C GLN A 138 -22.58 3.78 -13.38
N ALA A 139 -22.77 4.58 -12.33
CA ALA A 139 -21.96 5.76 -12.08
C ALA A 139 -20.47 5.42 -11.88
N VAL A 140 -20.19 4.38 -11.09
CA VAL A 140 -18.82 3.87 -10.88
C VAL A 140 -18.19 3.37 -12.18
N MET A 141 -18.96 2.67 -13.02
CA MET A 141 -18.51 2.16 -14.33
C MET A 141 -18.23 3.27 -15.34
N LEU A 142 -18.99 4.37 -15.31
CA LEU A 142 -18.76 5.54 -16.17
C LEU A 142 -17.51 6.31 -15.76
N ALA A 143 -17.18 6.34 -14.47
CA ALA A 143 -15.98 6.97 -13.93
C ALA A 143 -14.70 6.11 -14.15
N ASN A 144 -14.37 5.82 -15.41
CA ASN A 144 -13.23 5.01 -15.80
C ASN A 144 -11.91 5.81 -15.85
N ASN A 145 -11.41 6.19 -14.68
CA ASN A 145 -10.21 7.02 -14.52
C ASN A 145 -8.98 6.25 -13.98
N GLY A 146 -9.08 4.93 -13.81
CA GLY A 146 -8.00 4.09 -13.29
C GLY A 146 -7.59 4.38 -11.84
N ARG A 147 -8.44 5.07 -11.06
CA ARG A 147 -8.19 5.37 -9.64
C ARG A 147 -8.85 4.34 -8.72
N PRO A 148 -8.27 4.08 -7.53
CA PRO A 148 -8.98 3.42 -6.46
C PRO A 148 -10.18 4.23 -6.02
N LYS A 149 -11.21 3.54 -5.56
CA LYS A 149 -12.48 4.15 -5.18
C LYS A 149 -12.90 3.65 -3.81
N ILE A 150 -13.54 4.51 -3.04
CA ILE A 150 -14.22 4.17 -1.80
C ILE A 150 -15.69 4.54 -1.99
N ILE A 151 -16.58 3.58 -1.74
CA ILE A 151 -18.01 3.79 -1.59
C ILE A 151 -18.28 3.70 -0.09
N MET A 152 -18.82 4.76 0.49
CA MET A 152 -19.08 4.82 1.91
C MET A 152 -20.39 5.55 2.24
N GLY A 153 -20.99 5.18 3.36
CA GLY A 153 -22.19 5.84 3.88
C GLY A 153 -23.25 4.82 4.29
N ASP A 154 -24.45 5.34 4.56
CA ASP A 154 -25.58 4.53 4.98
C ASP A 154 -26.28 3.95 3.75
N THR A 155 -25.98 2.69 3.46
CA THR A 155 -26.62 1.98 2.35
C THR A 155 -28.03 1.51 2.70
N ASN A 156 -28.39 1.54 3.99
CA ASN A 156 -29.55 0.86 4.53
C ASN A 156 -29.63 -0.62 4.13
N CYS A 157 -28.57 -1.23 3.57
CA CYS A 157 -28.56 -2.58 3.00
C CYS A 157 -27.97 -3.61 3.96
N ARG A 158 -28.44 -4.86 3.84
CA ARG A 158 -27.83 -6.05 4.43
C ARG A 158 -27.64 -7.11 3.34
N TYR A 159 -26.47 -7.73 3.18
CA TYR A 159 -26.20 -8.86 2.28
C TYR A 159 -27.20 -10.00 2.46
N THR A 160 -27.70 -10.20 3.68
CA THR A 160 -28.75 -11.19 3.98
C THR A 160 -30.12 -10.83 3.39
N ARG A 161 -30.37 -9.58 3.00
CA ARG A 161 -31.67 -9.06 2.56
C ARG A 161 -31.66 -8.42 1.16
N ASP A 162 -30.61 -7.69 0.81
CA ASP A 162 -30.44 -6.90 -0.40
C ASP A 162 -29.28 -7.47 -1.24
N ASP A 163 -29.45 -7.54 -2.56
CA ASP A 163 -28.48 -8.15 -3.48
C ASP A 163 -27.29 -7.22 -3.80
N ILE A 164 -26.55 -6.81 -2.78
CA ILE A 164 -25.35 -5.97 -2.92
C ILE A 164 -24.31 -6.67 -3.81
N PHE A 165 -24.13 -7.98 -3.63
CA PHE A 165 -23.13 -8.73 -4.38
C PHE A 165 -23.45 -8.79 -5.87
N GLY A 166 -24.68 -9.15 -6.25
CA GLY A 166 -25.09 -9.27 -7.65
C GLY A 166 -25.22 -7.93 -8.36
N LYS A 167 -25.60 -6.86 -7.65
CA LYS A 167 -25.90 -5.55 -8.26
C LYS A 167 -24.74 -4.56 -8.25
N LEU A 168 -23.83 -4.67 -7.28
CA LEU A 168 -22.71 -3.74 -7.13
C LEU A 168 -21.36 -4.44 -7.29
N ILE A 169 -21.14 -5.55 -6.59
CA ILE A 169 -19.80 -6.16 -6.50
C ILE A 169 -19.44 -6.93 -7.78
N SER A 170 -20.27 -7.90 -8.15
CA SER A 170 -20.02 -8.79 -9.30
C SER A 170 -19.91 -8.03 -10.63
N PRO A 171 -20.74 -7.02 -10.94
CA PRO A 171 -20.63 -6.30 -12.21
C PRO A 171 -19.36 -5.43 -12.34
N LEU A 172 -18.73 -5.08 -11.22
CA LEU A 172 -17.51 -4.29 -11.18
C LEU A 172 -16.23 -5.14 -11.22
N ALA A 173 -16.34 -6.46 -11.02
CA ALA A 173 -15.21 -7.38 -10.84
C ALA A 173 -14.26 -7.46 -12.03
N ASP A 174 -14.74 -7.21 -13.25
CA ASP A 174 -13.89 -7.20 -14.46
C ASP A 174 -12.89 -6.04 -14.46
N ARG A 175 -13.24 -4.91 -13.82
CA ARG A 175 -12.43 -3.68 -13.83
C ARG A 175 -11.74 -3.39 -12.50
N TYR A 176 -12.31 -3.90 -11.41
CA TYR A 176 -11.84 -3.65 -10.07
C TYR A 176 -11.77 -4.95 -9.27
N ASP A 177 -10.82 -5.02 -8.36
CA ASP A 177 -10.95 -5.88 -7.18
C ASP A 177 -11.80 -5.14 -6.15
N VAL A 178 -12.95 -5.71 -5.80
CA VAL A 178 -13.97 -5.05 -4.97
C VAL A 178 -14.06 -5.75 -3.63
N TYR A 179 -13.95 -4.96 -2.55
CA TYR A 179 -13.91 -5.44 -1.19
C TYR A 179 -14.85 -4.62 -0.31
N ASP A 180 -15.68 -5.29 0.49
CA ASP A 180 -16.32 -4.69 1.65
C ASP A 180 -15.42 -4.89 2.87
N ALA A 181 -15.09 -3.80 3.58
CA ALA A 181 -14.14 -3.85 4.69
C ALA A 181 -14.63 -4.73 5.86
N TRP A 182 -15.93 -4.76 6.15
CA TRP A 182 -16.49 -5.62 7.20
C TRP A 182 -16.47 -7.07 6.76
N VAL A 183 -16.86 -7.36 5.51
CA VAL A 183 -16.79 -8.73 4.98
C VAL A 183 -15.36 -9.25 5.00
N GLN A 184 -14.41 -8.44 4.53
CA GLN A 184 -13.01 -8.83 4.47
C GLN A 184 -12.42 -9.06 5.87
N LEU A 185 -12.56 -8.09 6.77
CA LEU A 185 -11.84 -8.08 8.05
C LEU A 185 -12.58 -8.79 9.18
N CYS A 186 -13.92 -8.83 9.15
CA CYS A 186 -14.73 -9.49 10.18
C CYS A 186 -15.27 -10.86 9.74
N LYS A 187 -15.50 -11.06 8.43
CA LYS A 187 -16.05 -12.32 7.87
C LYS A 187 -15.05 -13.11 7.02
N ALA A 188 -13.76 -12.78 7.10
CA ALA A 188 -12.68 -13.44 6.37
C ALA A 188 -12.94 -13.54 4.85
N GLY A 189 -13.57 -12.51 4.26
CA GLY A 189 -13.89 -12.43 2.84
C GLY A 189 -15.13 -13.24 2.41
N VAL A 190 -15.85 -13.88 3.33
CA VAL A 190 -17.05 -14.66 3.02
C VAL A 190 -18.29 -13.80 3.19
N TYR A 191 -18.95 -13.49 2.06
CA TYR A 191 -20.20 -12.75 2.06
C TYR A 191 -21.34 -13.57 2.70
N PRO A 192 -22.19 -12.95 3.54
CA PRO A 192 -23.45 -13.56 3.97
C PRO A 192 -24.32 -13.97 2.78
N ALA A 193 -25.07 -15.06 2.92
CA ALA A 193 -25.93 -15.55 1.86
C ALA A 193 -27.23 -14.72 1.77
N LEU A 194 -27.56 -14.25 0.57
CA LEU A 194 -28.82 -13.56 0.32
C LEU A 194 -30.01 -14.45 0.67
N GLY A 195 -30.94 -13.92 1.47
CA GLY A 195 -32.12 -14.63 1.96
C GLY A 195 -31.88 -15.52 3.19
N SER A 196 -30.67 -15.54 3.76
CA SER A 196 -30.44 -16.21 5.05
C SER A 196 -31.01 -15.40 6.23
N ASP A 197 -31.04 -16.03 7.41
CA ASP A 197 -31.43 -15.33 8.65
C ASP A 197 -30.59 -14.06 8.85
N PRO A 198 -31.21 -12.96 9.33
CA PRO A 198 -30.52 -11.70 9.49
C PRO A 198 -29.46 -11.79 10.59
N LEU A 199 -28.28 -11.22 10.31
CA LEU A 199 -27.19 -11.13 11.27
C LEU A 199 -27.35 -9.83 12.08
N MET A 200 -28.22 -9.82 13.09
CA MET A 200 -28.52 -8.58 13.82
C MET A 200 -27.39 -8.18 14.77
N VAL A 201 -27.01 -6.90 14.75
CA VAL A 201 -25.97 -6.34 15.63
C VAL A 201 -26.35 -6.43 17.11
N ASP A 202 -27.62 -6.26 17.45
CA ASP A 202 -28.09 -6.36 18.85
C ASP A 202 -27.88 -7.76 19.44
N ASP A 203 -27.90 -8.79 18.60
CA ASP A 203 -27.72 -10.18 19.01
C ASP A 203 -26.26 -10.63 18.95
N LEU A 204 -25.51 -10.17 17.93
CA LEU A 204 -24.19 -10.70 17.58
C LEU A 204 -23.04 -9.74 17.91
N GLY A 205 -23.34 -8.47 18.18
CA GLY A 205 -22.36 -7.38 18.25
C GLY A 205 -21.84 -6.97 16.88
N TYR A 206 -21.10 -5.85 16.79
CA TYR A 206 -20.74 -5.22 15.52
C TYR A 206 -19.78 -6.01 14.63
N LYS A 207 -18.93 -6.88 15.19
CA LYS A 207 -18.03 -7.71 14.40
C LYS A 207 -18.76 -8.88 13.73
N GLU A 208 -19.76 -9.44 14.40
CA GLU A 208 -20.48 -10.62 13.89
C GLU A 208 -21.83 -10.29 13.25
N GLY A 209 -22.48 -9.21 13.70
CA GLY A 209 -23.69 -8.66 13.13
C GLY A 209 -23.39 -7.76 11.93
N GLU A 210 -24.35 -7.72 11.02
CA GLU A 210 -24.30 -6.93 9.81
C GLU A 210 -24.79 -5.50 10.05
N VAL A 211 -23.90 -4.55 9.83
CA VAL A 211 -24.18 -3.10 9.82
C VAL A 211 -24.73 -2.65 8.47
N VAL A 212 -25.51 -1.57 8.46
CA VAL A 212 -26.07 -0.97 7.24
C VAL A 212 -25.18 0.15 6.67
N ASP A 213 -24.36 0.77 7.51
CA ASP A 213 -23.24 1.61 7.08
C ASP A 213 -22.17 0.72 6.45
N LYS A 214 -21.79 1.01 5.20
CA LYS A 214 -20.77 0.24 4.48
C LYS A 214 -19.58 1.12 4.14
N ILE A 215 -18.40 0.50 4.12
CA ILE A 215 -17.19 1.03 3.47
C ILE A 215 -16.71 -0.06 2.52
N ILE A 216 -17.00 0.12 1.23
CA ILE A 216 -16.60 -0.75 0.14
C ILE A 216 -15.48 -0.04 -0.61
N TYR A 217 -14.35 -0.70 -0.82
CA TYR A 217 -13.24 -0.14 -1.58
C TYR A 217 -12.96 -0.97 -2.82
N LEU A 218 -12.59 -0.25 -3.89
CA LEU A 218 -12.41 -0.78 -5.23
C LEU A 218 -11.00 -0.44 -5.68
N ASN A 219 -10.25 -1.48 -6.01
CA ASN A 219 -8.89 -1.39 -6.47
C ASN A 219 -8.85 -1.62 -7.97
N PRO A 220 -8.37 -0.68 -8.79
CA PRO A 220 -8.23 -0.92 -10.22
C PRO A 220 -7.25 -2.07 -10.43
N LYS A 221 -7.45 -2.89 -11.47
CA LYS A 221 -6.54 -4.03 -11.75
C LYS A 221 -5.07 -3.62 -11.90
N LYS A 222 -4.82 -2.35 -12.25
CA LYS A 222 -3.48 -1.72 -12.32
C LYS A 222 -3.56 -0.31 -11.73
N GLY A 223 -2.47 0.18 -11.10
CA GLY A 223 -2.38 1.54 -10.57
C GLY A 223 -2.44 1.60 -9.04
N ALA A 224 -2.86 2.74 -8.48
CA ALA A 224 -2.91 2.94 -7.03
C ALA A 224 -3.85 1.93 -6.37
N GLN A 225 -3.47 1.45 -5.20
CA GLN A 225 -4.23 0.46 -4.45
C GLN A 225 -4.52 0.96 -3.03
N LEU A 226 -5.63 0.50 -2.47
CA LEU A 226 -5.96 0.62 -1.07
C LEU A 226 -5.97 -0.77 -0.44
N HIS A 227 -5.44 -0.90 0.77
CA HIS A 227 -5.53 -2.13 1.57
C HIS A 227 -6.11 -1.78 2.93
N ALA A 228 -7.27 -2.34 3.27
CA ALA A 228 -7.83 -2.18 4.60
C ALA A 228 -6.98 -2.96 5.61
N LEU A 229 -6.47 -2.26 6.63
CA LEU A 229 -5.65 -2.84 7.70
C LEU A 229 -6.47 -3.19 8.93
N SER A 230 -7.45 -2.35 9.25
CA SER A 230 -8.30 -2.51 10.42
C SER A 230 -9.66 -1.86 10.20
N ILE A 231 -10.67 -2.42 10.86
CA ILE A 231 -12.01 -1.86 10.97
C ILE A 231 -12.35 -1.69 12.45
N ASP A 232 -12.90 -0.54 12.79
CA ASP A 232 -13.36 -0.20 14.13
C ASP A 232 -14.80 0.32 14.08
N PHE A 233 -15.57 -0.07 15.10
CA PHE A 233 -16.93 0.37 15.33
C PHE A 233 -16.89 1.16 16.61
N ASP A 234 -16.88 2.50 16.52
CA ASP A 234 -16.48 3.36 17.63
C ASP A 234 -17.43 3.21 18.83
N ALA A 235 -17.09 2.29 19.73
CA ALA A 235 -17.96 1.87 20.83
C ALA A 235 -18.22 3.04 21.80
N ASP A 236 -17.27 3.96 21.92
CA ASP A 236 -17.32 5.13 22.78
C ASP A 236 -18.27 6.21 22.26
N TYR A 237 -18.63 6.17 20.97
CA TYR A 237 -19.58 7.12 20.40
C TYR A 237 -21.02 6.81 20.83
N THR A 238 -21.67 7.74 21.54
CA THR A 238 -23.02 7.56 22.09
C THR A 238 -23.99 8.67 21.69
N LEU A 239 -23.59 9.53 20.73
CA LEU A 239 -24.29 10.77 20.39
C LEU A 239 -25.28 10.64 19.22
N GLY A 240 -25.22 9.51 18.50
CA GLY A 240 -26.14 9.11 17.45
C GLY A 240 -26.61 7.67 17.67
N ASP A 241 -27.63 7.29 16.92
CA ASP A 241 -28.18 5.93 16.83
C ASP A 241 -27.30 5.00 15.98
N HIS A 242 -26.60 5.54 14.99
CA HIS A 242 -25.55 4.83 14.26
C HIS A 242 -24.18 5.01 14.93
N LYS A 243 -23.37 3.94 14.89
CA LYS A 243 -21.95 3.99 15.31
C LYS A 243 -21.08 4.37 14.11
N PRO A 244 -20.11 5.29 14.27
CA PRO A 244 -19.11 5.55 13.24
C PRO A 244 -18.38 4.26 12.84
N LEU A 245 -18.43 3.95 11.55
CA LEU A 245 -17.65 2.89 10.93
C LEU A 245 -16.31 3.47 10.46
N VAL A 246 -15.21 3.00 11.05
CA VAL A 246 -13.88 3.53 10.79
C VAL A 246 -13.02 2.45 10.16
N VAL A 247 -12.41 2.74 9.02
CA VAL A 247 -11.46 1.84 8.37
C VAL A 247 -10.12 2.53 8.21
N THR A 248 -9.06 1.87 8.65
CA THR A 248 -7.68 2.30 8.42
C THR A 248 -7.17 1.66 7.15
N PHE A 249 -6.72 2.48 6.20
CA PHE A 249 -6.15 2.00 4.94
C PHE A 249 -4.65 2.22 4.89
N GLN A 250 -3.92 1.24 4.32
CA GLN A 250 -2.66 1.50 3.67
C GLN A 250 -2.94 1.91 2.22
N GLY A 251 -2.56 3.13 1.88
CA GLY A 251 -2.52 3.56 0.48
C GLY A 251 -1.20 3.16 -0.15
N LEU A 252 -1.27 2.41 -1.26
CA LEU A 252 -0.15 2.24 -2.17
C LEU A 252 -0.40 3.22 -3.33
N PRO A 253 0.25 4.39 -3.36
CA PRO A 253 0.04 5.36 -4.42
C PRO A 253 0.20 4.70 -5.78
N ALA A 254 -0.56 5.20 -6.77
CA ALA A 254 -0.17 4.93 -8.14
C ALA A 254 1.21 5.54 -8.22
N LEU A 255 2.17 4.77 -8.69
CA LEU A 255 3.40 5.35 -9.17
C LEU A 255 2.96 6.50 -10.09
N SER A 256 3.43 7.72 -9.79
CA SER A 256 2.92 8.97 -10.38
C SER A 256 2.55 8.80 -11.83
N GLN A 257 1.58 9.56 -12.32
CA GLN A 257 1.35 9.71 -13.76
C GLN A 257 2.61 10.23 -14.52
N ALA A 258 3.71 10.55 -13.83
CA ALA A 258 5.06 10.69 -14.38
C ALA A 258 5.82 9.35 -14.62
N ALA A 259 5.13 8.22 -14.49
CA ALA A 259 5.61 6.86 -14.71
C ALA A 259 4.57 6.04 -15.51
N GLN A 260 3.94 6.67 -16.51
CA GLN A 260 3.66 5.91 -17.73
C GLN A 260 4.98 5.84 -18.47
N PRO A 261 5.69 4.71 -18.48
CA PRO A 261 6.48 4.48 -19.66
C PRO A 261 5.51 4.34 -20.83
N ALA A 262 5.90 4.85 -22.00
CA ALA A 262 5.17 4.71 -23.26
C ALA A 262 4.38 5.87 -23.85
N VAL A 263 4.51 7.11 -23.36
CA VAL A 263 4.19 8.26 -24.24
C VAL A 263 4.98 8.14 -25.56
N ASN A 264 6.23 7.65 -25.47
CA ASN A 264 7.16 7.46 -26.59
C ASN A 264 7.98 6.14 -26.53
N TRP A 265 7.52 5.12 -25.81
CA TRP A 265 8.30 3.87 -25.64
C TRP A 265 8.37 3.08 -26.94
N TRP A 266 7.28 3.11 -27.71
CA TRP A 266 7.18 2.47 -29.01
C TRP A 266 8.13 3.09 -30.02
N VAL A 267 8.84 2.24 -30.76
CA VAL A 267 9.70 2.63 -31.89
C VAL A 267 9.12 2.04 -33.16
N GLY A 268 8.97 2.84 -34.21
CA GLY A 268 8.38 2.34 -35.45
C GLY A 268 9.31 1.37 -36.19
N GLU A 269 8.76 0.24 -36.62
CA GLU A 269 9.50 -0.78 -37.37
C GLU A 269 9.14 -0.79 -38.85
N LYS A 270 10.13 -1.15 -39.67
CA LYS A 270 9.91 -1.31 -41.11
C LYS A 270 9.12 -2.58 -41.41
N LEU A 271 8.28 -2.50 -42.45
CA LEU A 271 7.72 -3.68 -43.10
C LEU A 271 8.78 -4.21 -44.07
N THR A 272 9.27 -5.43 -43.82
CA THR A 272 10.34 -6.07 -44.61
C THR A 272 9.86 -7.26 -45.44
N GLU A 273 8.62 -7.70 -45.22
CA GLU A 273 8.04 -8.90 -45.84
C GLU A 273 6.77 -8.53 -46.64
N GLU A 274 6.38 -9.39 -47.58
CA GLU A 274 5.15 -9.20 -48.37
C GLU A 274 3.88 -9.23 -47.50
N THR A 275 3.92 -9.93 -46.38
CA THR A 275 2.85 -9.93 -45.36
C THR A 275 3.49 -9.77 -43.99
N SER A 276 2.91 -8.94 -43.13
CA SER A 276 3.47 -8.65 -41.80
C SER A 276 2.40 -8.26 -40.80
N ASP A 277 2.45 -8.84 -39.62
CA ASP A 277 1.54 -8.49 -38.53
C ASP A 277 2.13 -7.39 -37.64
N ARG A 278 1.36 -6.34 -37.37
CA ARG A 278 1.77 -5.19 -36.55
C ARG A 278 0.63 -4.66 -35.70
N TYR A 279 0.95 -4.18 -34.50
CA TYR A 279 0.11 -3.22 -33.80
C TYR A 279 0.36 -1.84 -34.40
N ILE A 280 -0.69 -1.03 -34.53
CA ILE A 280 -0.62 0.27 -35.21
C ILE A 280 -0.89 1.35 -34.18
N TYR A 281 0.11 2.16 -33.86
CA TYR A 281 0.06 3.15 -32.78
C TYR A 281 0.14 4.58 -33.33
N ASN A 282 -0.82 5.43 -32.97
CA ASN A 282 -0.82 6.84 -33.33
C ASN A 282 0.06 7.65 -32.38
N VAL A 283 0.99 8.42 -32.92
CA VAL A 283 1.92 9.23 -32.11
C VAL A 283 1.23 10.43 -31.46
N GLY A 284 0.43 11.18 -32.23
CA GLY A 284 -0.15 12.44 -31.77
C GLY A 284 -1.25 12.28 -30.73
N LYS A 285 -2.01 11.17 -30.80
CA LYS A 285 -3.09 10.86 -29.85
C LYS A 285 -2.76 9.73 -28.88
N GLN A 286 -1.66 8.99 -29.11
CA GLN A 286 -1.19 7.92 -28.22
C GLN A 286 -2.20 6.78 -28.07
N LEU A 287 -2.78 6.38 -29.20
CA LEU A 287 -3.83 5.37 -29.28
C LEU A 287 -3.49 4.34 -30.35
N PHE A 288 -3.77 3.08 -30.06
CA PHE A 288 -3.74 2.01 -31.05
C PHE A 288 -4.98 2.04 -31.93
N ILE A 289 -4.81 1.59 -33.17
CA ILE A 289 -5.97 1.26 -34.01
C ILE A 289 -6.69 0.06 -33.39
N SER A 290 -7.98 0.22 -33.13
CA SER A 290 -8.84 -0.79 -32.52
C SER A 290 -9.80 -1.42 -33.53
N GLN A 291 -10.44 -2.53 -33.18
CA GLN A 291 -11.55 -3.12 -33.95
C GLN A 291 -12.86 -2.33 -33.71
N SER A 292 -12.80 -1.02 -33.97
CA SER A 292 -13.90 -0.07 -33.81
C SER A 292 -13.72 1.08 -34.81
N ASP A 293 -14.81 1.72 -35.20
CA ASP A 293 -14.80 2.95 -35.99
C ASP A 293 -14.27 4.16 -35.22
N LYS A 294 -13.95 3.99 -33.93
CA LYS A 294 -13.32 5.01 -33.08
C LYS A 294 -12.00 4.51 -32.48
N PRO A 295 -10.95 5.34 -32.46
CA PRO A 295 -9.72 5.06 -31.72
C PRO A 295 -9.97 5.16 -30.22
N THR A 296 -9.99 4.02 -29.53
CA THR A 296 -10.30 3.95 -28.09
C THR A 296 -9.28 3.18 -27.27
N VAL A 297 -8.34 2.49 -27.91
CA VAL A 297 -7.39 1.59 -27.24
C VAL A 297 -6.09 2.32 -26.94
N SER A 298 -5.74 2.43 -25.66
CA SER A 298 -4.50 3.06 -25.19
C SER A 298 -3.47 2.05 -24.66
N ASP A 299 -3.89 0.86 -24.22
CA ASP A 299 -3.01 -0.21 -23.75
C ASP A 299 -2.72 -1.19 -24.90
N ILE A 300 -1.47 -1.56 -25.10
CA ILE A 300 -1.10 -2.54 -26.14
C ILE A 300 -1.66 -3.94 -25.84
N ALA A 301 -1.95 -4.25 -24.57
CA ALA A 301 -2.56 -5.53 -24.19
C ALA A 301 -3.96 -5.69 -24.79
N ASP A 302 -4.66 -4.57 -25.01
CA ASP A 302 -6.00 -4.53 -25.62
C ASP A 302 -5.94 -4.22 -27.12
N ALA A 303 -4.74 -3.93 -27.65
CA ALA A 303 -4.56 -3.57 -29.05
C ALA A 303 -4.71 -4.81 -29.95
N PRO A 304 -5.56 -4.75 -30.99
CA PRO A 304 -5.63 -5.83 -31.95
C PRO A 304 -4.39 -5.86 -32.85
N LEU A 305 -3.99 -7.07 -33.22
CA LEU A 305 -2.94 -7.30 -34.21
C LEU A 305 -3.52 -7.13 -35.63
N TRP A 306 -2.83 -6.37 -36.48
CA TRP A 306 -3.24 -6.09 -37.85
C TRP A 306 -2.27 -6.70 -38.86
N THR A 307 -2.81 -7.46 -39.80
CA THR A 307 -2.06 -8.05 -40.92
C THR A 307 -2.00 -7.06 -42.07
N PHE A 308 -0.78 -6.63 -42.40
CA PHE A 308 -0.46 -5.87 -43.61
C PHE A 308 -0.16 -6.85 -44.74
N THR A 309 -0.89 -6.75 -45.85
CA THR A 309 -0.64 -7.54 -47.07
C THR A 309 -0.28 -6.61 -48.21
N HIS A 310 0.97 -6.69 -48.69
CA HIS A 310 1.47 -5.94 -49.83
C HIS A 310 0.66 -6.26 -51.09
N GLN A 311 0.33 -5.23 -51.88
CA GLN A 311 -0.43 -5.40 -53.12
C GLN A 311 0.40 -5.01 -54.34
N SER A 312 0.87 -3.76 -54.36
CA SER A 312 1.66 -3.19 -55.46
C SER A 312 2.26 -1.87 -54.98
N ASP A 313 3.45 -1.51 -55.47
CA ASP A 313 4.16 -0.29 -55.06
C ASP A 313 4.23 -0.17 -53.51
N ASN A 314 3.79 0.94 -52.92
CA ASN A 314 3.70 1.15 -51.47
C ASN A 314 2.29 0.87 -50.91
N ALA A 315 1.41 0.20 -51.67
CA ALA A 315 0.03 -0.04 -51.28
C ALA A 315 -0.14 -1.34 -50.48
N TYR A 316 -0.83 -1.24 -49.35
CA TYR A 316 -1.11 -2.35 -48.44
C TYR A 316 -2.61 -2.45 -48.14
N GLN A 317 -3.09 -3.69 -48.03
CA GLN A 317 -4.33 -3.99 -47.32
C GLN A 317 -4.01 -4.27 -45.86
N ILE A 318 -4.84 -3.75 -44.95
CA ILE A 318 -4.61 -3.84 -43.51
C ILE A 318 -5.87 -4.42 -42.87
N LYS A 319 -5.77 -5.61 -42.29
CA LYS A 319 -6.92 -6.36 -41.74
C LYS A 319 -6.67 -6.92 -40.35
N SER A 320 -7.72 -7.06 -39.56
CA SER A 320 -7.74 -7.77 -38.27
C SER A 320 -9.07 -8.48 -38.10
N GLY A 321 -9.09 -9.79 -38.33
CA GLY A 321 -10.36 -10.54 -38.46
C GLY A 321 -11.25 -9.95 -39.56
N ASP A 322 -12.50 -9.65 -39.22
CA ASP A 322 -13.47 -9.01 -40.12
C ASP A 322 -13.28 -7.48 -40.25
N TRP A 323 -12.35 -6.88 -39.50
CA TRP A 323 -12.09 -5.45 -39.51
C TRP A 323 -10.99 -5.07 -40.50
N VAL A 324 -11.16 -3.91 -41.13
CA VAL A 324 -10.24 -3.38 -42.14
C VAL A 324 -9.99 -1.89 -41.93
N VAL A 325 -8.77 -1.46 -42.25
CA VAL A 325 -8.48 -0.04 -42.47
C VAL A 325 -8.89 0.31 -43.90
N TRP A 326 -9.71 1.34 -44.06
CA TRP A 326 -10.32 1.69 -45.34
C TRP A 326 -10.19 3.18 -45.66
N ASN A 327 -10.39 3.49 -46.93
CA ASN A 327 -10.47 4.84 -47.47
C ASN A 327 -11.54 4.93 -48.58
N ARG A 328 -12.09 6.12 -48.83
CA ARG A 328 -13.06 6.33 -49.94
C ARG A 328 -13.10 7.78 -50.40
N ASN A 329 -13.63 8.00 -51.61
CA ASN A 329 -13.77 9.33 -52.23
C ASN A 329 -15.21 9.66 -52.72
N PHE A 330 -16.20 8.79 -52.45
CA PHE A 330 -17.52 8.89 -53.09
C PHE A 330 -18.43 10.00 -52.51
N PHE A 331 -18.27 10.37 -51.24
CA PHE A 331 -19.01 11.45 -50.56
C PHE A 331 -18.08 12.47 -49.88
N GLY A 332 -16.90 12.68 -50.48
CA GLY A 332 -15.77 13.35 -49.85
C GLY A 332 -14.69 12.35 -49.42
N VAL A 333 -13.43 12.83 -49.35
CA VAL A 333 -12.28 11.98 -49.01
C VAL A 333 -12.33 11.67 -47.51
N SER A 334 -12.40 10.38 -47.18
CA SER A 334 -12.42 9.87 -45.80
C SER A 334 -11.58 8.60 -45.69
N ALA A 335 -11.07 8.33 -44.48
CA ALA A 335 -10.35 7.12 -44.12
C ALA A 335 -10.69 6.75 -42.67
N GLY A 336 -10.62 5.47 -42.33
CA GLY A 336 -11.01 4.98 -41.02
C GLY A 336 -10.88 3.48 -40.88
N VAL A 337 -11.58 2.94 -39.88
CA VAL A 337 -11.65 1.52 -39.57
C VAL A 337 -13.12 1.09 -39.63
N GLY A 338 -13.40 -0.14 -40.06
CA GLY A 338 -14.76 -0.66 -40.19
C GLY A 338 -14.77 -2.14 -40.55
N LEU A 339 -15.97 -2.73 -40.63
CA LEU A 339 -16.14 -4.12 -41.06
C LEU A 339 -15.94 -4.25 -42.57
N ASP A 340 -15.23 -5.29 -43.01
CA ASP A 340 -14.99 -5.58 -44.43
C ASP A 340 -16.30 -5.75 -45.22
N SER A 341 -17.31 -6.36 -44.58
CA SER A 341 -18.64 -6.60 -45.15
C SER A 341 -19.40 -5.31 -45.50
N ASP A 342 -19.07 -4.20 -44.85
CA ASP A 342 -19.72 -2.91 -45.08
C ASP A 342 -19.14 -2.17 -46.29
N LEU A 343 -18.08 -2.71 -46.91
CA LEU A 343 -17.31 -2.05 -47.96
C LEU A 343 -17.36 -2.86 -49.28
N PRO A 344 -18.24 -2.49 -50.24
CA PRO A 344 -18.46 -3.26 -51.46
C PRO A 344 -17.34 -3.14 -52.51
N ASN A 345 -16.41 -2.18 -52.38
CA ASN A 345 -15.34 -1.93 -53.36
C ASN A 345 -13.96 -2.22 -52.77
N ARG A 346 -13.29 -3.27 -53.28
CA ARG A 346 -11.96 -3.70 -52.80
C ARG A 346 -10.86 -2.65 -53.02
N ALA A 347 -11.00 -1.73 -53.97
CA ALA A 347 -10.03 -0.65 -54.18
C ALA A 347 -9.94 0.33 -52.99
N ASN A 348 -10.98 0.39 -52.16
CA ASN A 348 -11.07 1.24 -50.95
C ASN A 348 -10.28 0.67 -49.76
N LEU A 349 -9.71 -0.54 -49.88
CA LEU A 349 -8.98 -1.22 -48.81
C LEU A 349 -7.46 -1.03 -48.90
N ASN A 350 -6.98 -0.37 -49.97
CA ASN A 350 -5.55 -0.19 -50.21
C ASN A 350 -5.09 1.19 -49.70
N MET A 351 -4.13 1.22 -48.79
CA MET A 351 -3.49 2.44 -48.29
C MET A 351 -2.03 2.48 -48.71
N ASN A 352 -1.54 3.64 -49.17
CA ASN A 352 -0.12 3.82 -49.45
C ASN A 352 0.62 4.12 -48.15
N LEU A 353 1.59 3.30 -47.76
CA LEU A 353 2.46 3.58 -46.62
C LEU A 353 3.69 4.35 -47.08
N GLU A 354 3.88 5.55 -46.54
CA GLU A 354 5.07 6.37 -46.79
C GLU A 354 5.76 6.69 -45.45
N PRO A 355 7.10 6.68 -45.38
CA PRO A 355 7.81 7.14 -44.19
C PRO A 355 7.42 8.57 -43.83
N SER A 356 7.14 8.80 -42.55
CA SER A 356 6.79 10.12 -42.07
C SER A 356 7.98 11.08 -42.16
N THR A 357 7.67 12.33 -42.52
CA THR A 357 8.61 13.45 -42.47
C THR A 357 8.56 14.20 -41.13
N THR A 358 7.55 13.93 -40.28
CA THR A 358 7.34 14.62 -38.99
C THR A 358 7.91 13.84 -37.80
N ARG A 359 8.08 12.52 -37.92
CA ARG A 359 8.77 11.69 -36.93
C ARG A 359 9.58 10.59 -37.61
N ALA A 360 10.85 10.49 -37.24
CA ALA A 360 11.78 9.53 -37.80
C ALA A 360 11.56 8.13 -37.21
N ASP A 361 10.87 7.26 -37.96
CA ASP A 361 10.46 5.87 -37.66
C ASP A 361 8.95 5.63 -37.85
N ALA A 362 8.15 6.70 -37.96
CA ALA A 362 6.73 6.61 -38.23
C ALA A 362 6.42 6.48 -39.73
N TYR A 363 5.20 6.05 -40.02
CA TYR A 363 4.58 6.02 -41.34
C TYR A 363 3.37 6.95 -41.40
N LYS A 364 3.05 7.41 -42.60
CA LYS A 364 1.77 8.03 -42.93
C LYS A 364 1.01 7.14 -43.88
N PHE A 365 -0.30 7.00 -43.67
CA PHE A 365 -1.17 6.23 -44.53
C PHE A 365 -1.82 7.17 -45.55
N HIS A 366 -1.24 7.22 -46.75
CA HIS A 366 -1.62 8.10 -47.84
C HIS A 366 -2.77 7.52 -48.68
N PHE A 367 -3.71 8.39 -49.04
CA PHE A 367 -4.74 8.11 -50.04
C PHE A 367 -5.30 9.40 -50.63
N SER A 368 -5.42 9.48 -51.97
CA SER A 368 -6.04 10.62 -52.69
C SER A 368 -5.53 12.00 -52.25
N GLY A 369 -4.22 12.13 -52.04
CA GLY A 369 -3.57 13.39 -51.59
C GLY A 369 -3.86 13.76 -50.13
N ARG A 370 -4.27 12.81 -49.31
CA ARG A 370 -4.55 12.96 -47.87
C ARG A 370 -3.84 11.89 -47.07
N VAL A 371 -3.73 12.11 -45.76
CA VAL A 371 -3.18 11.16 -44.79
C VAL A 371 -4.22 10.81 -43.75
N MET A 372 -4.30 9.53 -43.39
CA MET A 372 -5.16 9.08 -42.29
C MET A 372 -4.57 9.54 -40.95
N GLY A 373 -5.41 10.06 -40.06
CA GLY A 373 -5.02 10.46 -38.72
C GLY A 373 -6.17 10.30 -37.72
N ILE A 374 -5.96 10.85 -36.53
CA ILE A 374 -6.99 10.99 -35.50
C ILE A 374 -7.16 12.47 -35.19
N ASP A 375 -8.39 12.97 -35.25
CA ASP A 375 -8.70 14.35 -34.91
C ASP A 375 -8.91 14.60 -33.41
N ASP A 376 -9.16 15.86 -33.04
CA ASP A 376 -9.36 16.27 -31.65
C ASP A 376 -10.63 15.72 -31.01
N ASN A 377 -11.58 15.22 -31.81
CA ASN A 377 -12.80 14.57 -31.34
C ASN A 377 -12.62 13.05 -31.18
N LEU A 378 -11.38 12.56 -31.28
CA LEU A 378 -11.06 11.14 -31.26
C LEU A 378 -11.81 10.37 -32.36
N ALA A 379 -11.85 10.94 -33.56
CA ALA A 379 -12.37 10.28 -34.75
C ALA A 379 -11.26 10.07 -35.79
N TYR A 380 -11.34 8.96 -36.53
CA TYR A 380 -10.48 8.78 -37.70
C TYR A 380 -10.84 9.80 -38.78
N ASN A 381 -9.82 10.41 -39.38
CA ASN A 381 -10.01 11.42 -40.41
C ASN A 381 -9.02 11.28 -41.57
N ALA A 382 -9.32 11.97 -42.67
CA ALA A 382 -8.40 12.13 -43.81
C ALA A 382 -7.94 13.59 -43.92
N ALA A 383 -6.76 13.87 -43.40
CA ALA A 383 -6.19 15.22 -43.29
C ALA A 383 -5.35 15.59 -44.52
N LYS A 384 -5.30 16.89 -44.83
CA LYS A 384 -4.30 17.46 -45.77
C LYS A 384 -3.04 17.89 -45.05
N THR A 385 -3.19 18.41 -43.83
CA THR A 385 -2.09 18.77 -42.95
C THR A 385 -1.39 17.50 -42.49
N GLN A 386 -0.06 17.51 -42.55
CA GLN A 386 0.77 16.42 -42.07
C GLN A 386 1.45 16.87 -40.77
N ASP A 387 1.21 16.12 -39.69
CA ASP A 387 1.69 16.39 -38.33
C ASP A 387 1.72 15.07 -37.52
N GLN A 388 1.99 15.16 -36.22
CA GLN A 388 2.03 13.98 -35.35
C GLN A 388 0.70 13.22 -35.24
N HIS A 389 -0.45 13.84 -35.52
CA HIS A 389 -1.77 13.20 -35.42
C HIS A 389 -2.04 12.18 -36.54
N ASN A 390 -1.20 12.19 -37.58
CA ASN A 390 -1.20 11.24 -38.69
C ASN A 390 0.13 10.47 -38.79
N ASP A 391 0.92 10.48 -37.71
CA ASP A 391 2.10 9.61 -37.57
C ASP A 391 1.70 8.30 -36.91
N TRP A 392 1.99 7.19 -37.60
CA TRP A 392 1.66 5.84 -37.18
C TRP A 392 2.94 5.03 -37.02
N LEU A 393 3.18 4.51 -35.82
CA LEU A 393 4.22 3.53 -35.56
C LEU A 393 3.67 2.13 -35.81
N LEU A 394 4.47 1.29 -36.46
CA LEU A 394 4.18 -0.11 -36.67
C LEU A 394 5.01 -0.93 -35.68
N ILE A 395 4.34 -1.67 -34.81
CA ILE A 395 4.95 -2.31 -33.65
C ILE A 395 4.81 -3.83 -33.77
N SER A 396 5.91 -4.56 -33.59
CA SER A 396 5.95 -6.02 -33.61
C SER A 396 5.49 -6.64 -32.29
N GLU A 397 5.18 -7.94 -32.34
CA GLU A 397 4.95 -8.76 -31.15
C GLU A 397 6.16 -8.78 -30.20
N ALA A 398 7.39 -8.72 -30.74
CA ALA A 398 8.60 -8.65 -29.93
C ALA A 398 8.65 -7.37 -29.08
N GLN A 399 8.28 -6.22 -29.66
CA GLN A 399 8.15 -4.97 -28.90
C GLN A 399 7.05 -5.05 -27.85
N ARG A 400 5.89 -5.64 -28.18
CA ARG A 400 4.80 -5.83 -27.20
C ARG A 400 5.28 -6.66 -26.00
N GLN A 401 5.93 -7.79 -26.25
CA GLN A 401 6.43 -8.66 -25.17
C GLN A 401 7.50 -7.94 -24.34
N ALA A 402 8.45 -7.28 -25.01
CA ALA A 402 9.48 -6.52 -24.31
C ALA A 402 8.89 -5.38 -23.46
N TYR A 403 7.78 -4.77 -23.89
CA TYR A 403 7.08 -3.77 -23.09
C TYR A 403 6.45 -4.36 -21.84
N ALA A 404 5.81 -5.53 -21.94
CA ALA A 404 5.24 -6.22 -20.79
C ALA A 404 6.34 -6.56 -19.75
N ASP A 405 7.43 -7.18 -20.20
CA ASP A 405 8.57 -7.53 -19.34
C ASP A 405 9.17 -6.29 -18.67
N TYR A 406 9.33 -5.22 -19.45
CA TYR A 406 9.80 -3.93 -18.98
C TYR A 406 8.86 -3.31 -17.95
N PHE A 407 7.55 -3.29 -18.21
CA PHE A 407 6.55 -2.69 -17.34
C PHE A 407 6.50 -3.43 -16.00
N ASP A 408 6.44 -4.76 -16.02
CA ASP A 408 6.42 -5.58 -14.81
C ASP A 408 7.69 -5.38 -13.97
N THR A 409 8.86 -5.44 -14.62
CA THR A 409 10.15 -5.17 -13.97
C THR A 409 10.22 -3.77 -13.37
N TYR A 410 9.75 -2.77 -14.11
CA TYR A 410 9.78 -1.38 -13.68
C TYR A 410 8.90 -1.18 -12.45
N VAL A 411 7.68 -1.75 -12.45
CA VAL A 411 6.76 -1.72 -11.30
C VAL A 411 7.35 -2.43 -10.09
N GLU A 412 7.94 -3.62 -10.27
CA GLU A 412 8.63 -4.35 -9.20
C GLU A 412 9.75 -3.49 -8.60
N ALA A 413 10.64 -2.95 -9.43
CA ALA A 413 11.74 -2.09 -9.01
C ALA A 413 11.25 -0.83 -8.27
N MET A 414 10.15 -0.23 -8.70
CA MET A 414 9.54 0.90 -8.00
C MET A 414 9.04 0.53 -6.60
N GLY A 415 8.57 -0.70 -6.38
CA GLY A 415 8.15 -1.22 -5.07
C GLY A 415 9.26 -1.25 -4.01
N TYR A 416 10.51 -1.07 -4.42
CA TYR A 416 11.68 -0.99 -3.53
C TYR A 416 12.08 0.45 -3.16
N THR A 417 11.52 1.48 -3.78
CA THR A 417 11.96 2.88 -3.59
C THR A 417 11.76 3.42 -2.18
N ASP A 418 10.75 2.91 -1.46
CA ASP A 418 10.46 3.27 -0.07
C ASP A 418 11.08 2.31 0.97
N ARG A 419 11.79 1.27 0.52
CA ARG A 419 12.44 0.30 1.41
C ARG A 419 13.75 0.85 1.95
N ASN A 420 14.11 0.40 3.15
CA ASN A 420 15.42 0.72 3.71
C ASN A 420 16.48 -0.20 3.11
N MET A 421 17.50 0.41 2.52
CA MET A 421 18.61 -0.27 1.84
C MET A 421 19.84 0.66 1.81
N PRO A 422 21.04 0.15 1.45
CA PRO A 422 22.23 0.99 1.30
C PRO A 422 21.96 2.20 0.41
N VAL A 423 22.38 3.40 0.84
CA VAL A 423 22.11 4.67 0.13
C VAL A 423 22.57 4.63 -1.32
N ALA A 424 23.77 4.11 -1.59
CA ALA A 424 24.30 4.00 -2.95
C ALA A 424 23.44 3.10 -3.86
N MET A 425 22.83 2.06 -3.29
CA MET A 425 21.92 1.17 -4.00
C MET A 425 20.59 1.87 -4.27
N LYS A 426 20.05 2.60 -3.30
CA LYS A 426 18.85 3.42 -3.46
C LYS A 426 19.02 4.50 -4.53
N ASP A 427 20.14 5.23 -4.51
CA ASP A 427 20.48 6.23 -5.53
C ASP A 427 20.58 5.60 -6.92
N SER A 428 21.21 4.42 -7.02
CA SER A 428 21.30 3.67 -8.27
C SER A 428 19.93 3.25 -8.79
N LEU A 429 19.03 2.83 -7.90
CA LEU A 429 17.65 2.45 -8.23
C LEU A 429 16.88 3.63 -8.78
N LEU A 430 16.89 4.75 -8.05
CA LEU A 430 16.18 5.96 -8.46
C LEU A 430 16.70 6.51 -9.79
N ALA A 431 18.02 6.56 -10.00
CA ALA A 431 18.61 7.02 -11.25
C ALA A 431 18.28 6.10 -12.44
N LEU A 432 18.25 4.79 -12.21
CA LEU A 432 17.91 3.82 -13.26
C LEU A 432 16.43 3.84 -13.60
N LEU A 433 15.55 3.96 -12.60
CA LEU A 433 14.10 4.15 -12.79
C LEU A 433 13.82 5.44 -13.58
N ASP A 434 14.52 6.54 -13.30
CA ASP A 434 14.39 7.78 -14.07
C ASP A 434 14.83 7.62 -15.54
N SER A 435 15.98 6.96 -15.75
CA SER A 435 16.47 6.66 -17.10
C SER A 435 15.51 5.76 -17.87
N ALA A 436 14.98 4.74 -17.21
CA ALA A 436 14.06 3.75 -17.76
C ALA A 436 12.69 4.37 -18.09
N ALA A 437 12.18 5.30 -17.27
CA ALA A 437 10.92 6.02 -17.54
C ALA A 437 10.98 6.84 -18.84
N ASN A 438 12.16 7.38 -19.15
CA ASN A 438 12.43 8.15 -20.36
C ASN A 438 12.93 7.27 -21.53
N GLY A 439 12.96 5.96 -21.35
CA GLY A 439 13.43 5.00 -22.34
C GLY A 439 12.39 4.69 -23.43
N ASN A 440 12.88 4.01 -24.47
CA ASN A 440 12.06 3.41 -25.51
C ASN A 440 12.52 1.97 -25.76
N TYR A 441 11.86 1.26 -26.67
CA TYR A 441 12.20 -0.12 -26.99
C TYR A 441 13.72 -0.35 -27.18
N THR A 442 14.40 0.54 -27.92
CA THR A 442 15.83 0.44 -28.19
C THR A 442 16.70 0.55 -26.94
N SER A 443 16.33 1.37 -25.95
CA SER A 443 17.10 1.54 -24.72
C SER A 443 16.67 0.62 -23.58
N CYS A 444 15.43 0.13 -23.61
CA CYS A 444 14.87 -0.73 -22.58
C CYS A 444 15.10 -2.21 -22.84
N ALA A 445 15.04 -2.66 -24.09
CA ALA A 445 15.14 -4.06 -24.46
C ALA A 445 16.59 -4.56 -24.57
N GLY A 446 16.74 -5.89 -24.58
CA GLY A 446 18.02 -6.60 -24.69
C GLY A 446 18.79 -6.73 -23.38
N ASP A 447 19.84 -7.55 -23.39
CA ASP A 447 20.59 -7.98 -22.20
C ASP A 447 21.30 -6.83 -21.45
N THR A 448 21.53 -5.70 -22.13
CA THR A 448 22.14 -4.50 -21.54
C THR A 448 21.15 -3.34 -21.42
N GLY A 449 19.89 -3.55 -21.79
CA GLY A 449 18.84 -2.54 -21.73
C GLY A 449 18.46 -2.19 -20.30
N PHE A 450 17.67 -1.12 -20.14
CA PHE A 450 17.21 -0.70 -18.81
C PHE A 450 16.41 -1.78 -18.07
N THR A 451 15.66 -2.63 -18.78
CA THR A 451 14.92 -3.74 -18.18
C THR A 451 15.85 -4.73 -17.48
N ALA A 452 16.85 -5.26 -18.21
CA ALA A 452 17.82 -6.20 -17.65
C ALA A 452 18.62 -5.60 -16.48
N ARG A 453 18.96 -4.31 -16.56
CA ARG A 453 19.66 -3.59 -15.48
C ARG A 453 18.78 -3.39 -14.24
N LEU A 454 17.49 -3.13 -14.41
CA LEU A 454 16.54 -3.04 -13.31
C LEU A 454 16.37 -4.41 -12.64
N GLN A 455 16.23 -5.48 -13.43
CA GLN A 455 16.18 -6.86 -12.93
C GLN A 455 17.43 -7.22 -12.11
N ASP A 456 18.63 -6.93 -12.62
CA ASP A 456 19.89 -7.13 -11.88
C ASP A 456 19.89 -6.36 -10.56
N LEU A 457 19.46 -5.09 -10.58
CA LEU A 457 19.44 -4.27 -9.39
C LEU A 457 18.42 -4.78 -8.35
N VAL A 458 17.22 -5.16 -8.78
CA VAL A 458 16.20 -5.78 -7.92
C VAL A 458 16.73 -7.08 -7.32
N HIS A 459 17.36 -7.94 -8.13
CA HIS A 459 17.97 -9.18 -7.66
C HIS A 459 19.04 -8.92 -6.59
N ARG A 460 19.87 -7.89 -6.78
CA ARG A 460 20.87 -7.47 -5.79
C ARG A 460 20.23 -6.91 -4.50
N ILE A 461 19.13 -6.16 -4.60
CA ILE A 461 18.38 -5.68 -3.42
C ILE A 461 17.84 -6.88 -2.64
N GLN A 462 17.17 -7.82 -3.33
CA GLN A 462 16.65 -9.05 -2.74
C GLN A 462 17.75 -9.93 -2.13
N GLY A 463 18.95 -9.91 -2.73
CA GLY A 463 20.13 -10.65 -2.29
C GLY A 463 20.95 -9.98 -1.19
N LEU A 464 20.56 -8.79 -0.72
CA LEU A 464 21.23 -8.12 0.40
C LEU A 464 21.23 -9.04 1.62
N SER A 465 22.42 -9.30 2.13
CA SER A 465 22.62 -10.17 3.28
C SER A 465 23.90 -9.81 4.03
N HIS A 466 23.92 -10.14 5.32
CA HIS A 466 25.06 -9.91 6.19
C HIS A 466 25.31 -11.14 7.05
N GLU A 467 26.54 -11.64 6.99
CA GLU A 467 27.00 -12.75 7.80
C GLU A 467 27.42 -12.25 9.19
N VAL A 468 26.88 -12.84 10.25
CA VAL A 468 27.31 -12.60 11.62
C VAL A 468 27.77 -13.89 12.27
N THR A 469 28.93 -13.86 12.92
CA THR A 469 29.40 -14.97 13.74
C THR A 469 29.02 -14.71 15.20
N ILE A 470 28.20 -15.59 15.77
CA ILE A 470 27.92 -15.61 17.21
C ILE A 470 28.91 -16.60 17.87
N PRO A 471 29.88 -16.12 18.66
CA PRO A 471 30.92 -16.94 19.28
C PRO A 471 30.40 -17.78 20.46
N ALA A 472 31.28 -18.58 21.07
CA ALA A 472 30.95 -19.40 22.24
C ALA A 472 30.54 -18.62 23.50
N THR A 473 30.70 -17.29 23.48
CA THR A 473 30.16 -16.37 24.48
C THR A 473 28.70 -15.99 24.21
N PHE A 474 28.09 -16.54 23.15
CA PHE A 474 26.68 -16.45 22.76
C PHE A 474 26.18 -15.08 22.29
N TYR A 475 27.00 -14.03 22.31
CA TYR A 475 26.59 -12.68 21.87
C TYR A 475 27.40 -12.17 20.69
N ALA A 476 26.71 -11.43 19.82
CA ALA A 476 27.31 -10.57 18.80
C ALA A 476 26.56 -9.22 18.78
N THR A 477 27.08 -8.23 18.05
CA THR A 477 26.32 -7.01 17.75
C THR A 477 26.20 -6.82 16.25
N VAL A 478 25.13 -6.16 15.82
CA VAL A 478 24.93 -5.82 14.41
C VAL A 478 24.23 -4.48 14.26
N CYS A 479 24.56 -3.78 13.19
CA CYS A 479 23.79 -2.68 12.61
C CYS A 479 23.86 -2.81 11.09
N LEU A 480 22.71 -2.78 10.42
CA LEU A 480 22.63 -2.93 8.96
C LEU A 480 22.00 -1.70 8.35
N ASP A 481 22.34 -1.36 7.12
CA ASP A 481 21.74 -0.25 6.35
C ASP A 481 20.48 -0.68 5.58
N PHE A 482 19.96 -1.88 5.86
CA PHE A 482 18.73 -2.42 5.31
C PHE A 482 17.89 -3.11 6.39
N ASP A 483 16.57 -3.20 6.15
CA ASP A 483 15.68 -3.96 7.01
C ASP A 483 15.95 -5.46 6.85
N ALA A 484 16.26 -6.14 7.95
CA ALA A 484 16.77 -7.51 7.90
C ALA A 484 15.92 -8.50 8.71
N ALA A 485 15.63 -9.66 8.13
CA ALA A 485 15.01 -10.76 8.83
C ALA A 485 16.00 -11.41 9.81
N LEU A 486 15.56 -11.66 11.04
CA LEU A 486 16.31 -12.47 11.99
C LEU A 486 16.28 -13.95 11.53
N PRO A 487 17.43 -14.66 11.59
CA PRO A 487 17.47 -16.10 11.32
C PRO A 487 16.88 -16.89 12.50
N GLU A 488 16.44 -18.12 12.23
CA GLU A 488 15.93 -19.02 13.29
C GLU A 488 16.99 -19.28 14.37
N GLY A 489 16.56 -19.42 15.62
CA GLY A 489 17.47 -19.64 16.75
C GLY A 489 18.23 -18.39 17.23
N VAL A 490 18.14 -17.26 16.52
CA VAL A 490 18.74 -15.98 16.93
C VAL A 490 17.67 -15.03 17.47
N SER A 491 17.96 -14.47 18.64
CA SER A 491 17.17 -13.41 19.29
C SER A 491 17.94 -12.10 19.24
N ALA A 492 17.23 -10.97 19.18
CA ALA A 492 17.82 -9.63 19.25
C ALA A 492 17.37 -8.89 20.51
N TYR A 493 18.23 -8.01 21.00
CA TYR A 493 18.04 -7.22 22.20
C TYR A 493 18.49 -5.78 21.97
N ILE A 494 17.79 -4.86 22.61
CA ILE A 494 18.15 -3.44 22.71
C ILE A 494 18.61 -3.12 24.13
N ALA A 495 19.43 -2.09 24.29
CA ALA A 495 19.79 -1.60 25.62
C ALA A 495 18.83 -0.49 26.03
N THR A 496 18.08 -0.66 27.12
CA THR A 496 17.04 0.33 27.50
C THR A 496 17.41 1.14 28.73
N GLU A 497 18.32 0.64 29.57
CA GLU A 497 18.68 1.27 30.84
C GLU A 497 20.17 1.04 31.15
N TYR A 498 20.86 2.10 31.58
CA TYR A 498 22.22 2.03 32.11
C TYR A 498 22.23 2.36 33.61
N HIS A 499 22.52 1.36 34.43
CA HIS A 499 22.57 1.51 35.89
C HIS A 499 23.97 1.91 36.35
N ARG A 500 24.17 3.21 36.51
CA ARG A 500 25.46 3.85 36.80
C ARG A 500 26.14 3.33 38.07
N ASP A 501 25.38 3.05 39.13
CA ASP A 501 25.93 2.64 40.44
C ASP A 501 26.59 1.26 40.44
N ARG A 502 26.23 0.41 39.49
CA ARG A 502 26.66 -0.99 39.43
C ARG A 502 27.27 -1.37 38.06
N HIS A 503 27.42 -0.39 37.17
CA HIS A 503 27.98 -0.55 35.82
C HIS A 503 27.38 -1.73 35.04
N TYR A 504 26.05 -1.81 35.02
CA TYR A 504 25.35 -2.80 34.19
C TYR A 504 24.32 -2.16 33.25
N LEU A 505 24.13 -2.82 32.11
CA LEU A 505 23.21 -2.47 31.04
C LEU A 505 22.05 -3.45 31.06
N ARG A 506 20.83 -2.93 31.08
CA ARG A 506 19.63 -3.74 30.94
C ARG A 506 19.34 -3.95 29.47
N LEU A 507 19.36 -5.22 29.05
CA LEU A 507 18.91 -5.64 27.74
C LEU A 507 17.43 -5.98 27.80
N SER A 508 16.67 -5.47 26.83
CA SER A 508 15.26 -5.80 26.63
C SER A 508 15.11 -6.55 25.30
N PRO A 509 14.30 -7.61 25.23
CA PRO A 509 14.04 -8.31 23.97
C PRO A 509 13.54 -7.35 22.90
N PHE A 510 14.07 -7.47 21.69
CA PHE A 510 13.52 -6.79 20.53
C PHE A 510 12.25 -7.52 20.08
N GLU A 511 11.13 -6.80 20.02
CA GLU A 511 9.85 -7.40 19.62
C GLU A 511 9.78 -7.57 18.09
N GLY A 512 9.51 -8.79 17.64
CA GLY A 512 9.36 -9.12 16.22
C GLY A 512 10.57 -9.83 15.61
N ARG A 513 10.51 -10.03 14.30
CA ARG A 513 11.50 -10.80 13.50
C ARG A 513 12.20 -9.98 12.42
N VAL A 514 11.91 -8.69 12.35
CA VAL A 514 12.48 -7.74 11.40
C VAL A 514 13.33 -6.75 12.20
N LEU A 515 14.63 -6.67 11.90
CA LEU A 515 15.51 -5.65 12.42
C LEU A 515 15.43 -4.42 11.51
N PRO A 516 14.99 -3.26 12.01
CA PRO A 516 14.97 -2.04 11.22
C PRO A 516 16.39 -1.62 10.85
N ALA A 517 16.55 -1.07 9.64
CA ALA A 517 17.79 -0.47 9.21
C ALA A 517 18.29 0.59 10.20
N ASN A 518 19.60 0.72 10.29
CA ASN A 518 20.35 1.64 11.14
C ASN A 518 20.09 1.47 12.65
N THR A 519 19.54 0.33 13.06
CA THR A 519 19.28 0.01 14.46
C THR A 519 20.39 -0.89 15.00
N GLY A 520 21.17 -0.38 15.95
CA GLY A 520 22.17 -1.18 16.66
C GLY A 520 21.51 -2.14 17.66
N VAL A 521 21.76 -3.44 17.52
CA VAL A 521 21.23 -4.47 18.43
C VAL A 521 22.32 -5.43 18.92
N VAL A 522 22.06 -6.06 20.06
CA VAL A 522 22.80 -7.25 20.52
C VAL A 522 22.06 -8.49 20.03
N LEU A 523 22.76 -9.39 19.35
CA LEU A 523 22.26 -10.69 18.96
C LEU A 523 22.66 -11.74 19.99
N TYR A 524 21.79 -12.72 20.20
CA TYR A 524 22.02 -13.86 21.08
C TYR A 524 21.58 -15.16 20.41
N SER A 525 22.37 -16.21 20.58
CA SER A 525 21.97 -17.58 20.26
C SER A 525 22.61 -18.56 21.23
N GLU A 526 21.84 -19.56 21.67
CA GLU A 526 22.37 -20.68 22.47
C GLU A 526 23.27 -21.62 21.65
N GLN A 527 23.23 -21.50 20.32
CA GLN A 527 24.04 -22.29 19.39
C GLN A 527 25.08 -21.37 18.73
N PRO A 528 26.34 -21.34 19.20
CA PRO A 528 27.40 -20.60 18.54
C PRO A 528 27.53 -21.03 17.08
N GLY A 529 27.73 -20.07 16.18
CA GLY A 529 27.74 -20.36 14.76
C GLY A 529 27.72 -19.12 13.89
N VAL A 530 27.69 -19.38 12.59
CA VAL A 530 27.57 -18.36 11.55
C VAL A 530 26.10 -18.27 11.14
N TYR A 531 25.56 -17.05 11.18
CA TYR A 531 24.17 -16.75 10.87
C TYR A 531 24.09 -15.71 9.77
N MET A 532 23.08 -15.83 8.91
CA MET A 532 22.85 -14.89 7.81
C MET A 532 21.61 -14.04 8.13
N LEU A 533 21.79 -12.72 8.19
CA LEU A 533 20.69 -11.77 8.20
C LEU A 533 20.40 -11.37 6.77
N THR A 534 19.18 -11.59 6.30
CA THR A 534 18.78 -11.34 4.90
C THR A 534 17.83 -10.17 4.83
N PHE A 535 17.91 -9.39 3.76
CA PHE A 535 16.94 -8.34 3.47
C PHE A 535 15.50 -8.87 3.53
N THR A 536 14.60 -8.04 4.03
CA THR A 536 13.16 -8.27 3.97
C THR A 536 12.45 -7.01 3.48
N ALA A 537 11.37 -7.21 2.72
CA ALA A 537 10.50 -6.11 2.33
C ALA A 537 9.62 -5.64 3.50
N ASP A 538 9.44 -6.46 4.54
CA ASP A 538 8.72 -6.07 5.74
C ASP A 538 9.50 -4.98 6.48
N SER A 539 8.79 -4.04 7.09
CA SER A 539 9.40 -2.99 7.90
C SER A 539 8.78 -2.94 9.29
N THR A 540 9.59 -2.54 10.26
CA THR A 540 9.13 -2.23 11.62
C THR A 540 9.85 -0.99 12.12
N GLN A 541 9.29 -0.32 13.12
CA GLN A 541 9.91 0.87 13.67
C GLN A 541 11.04 0.49 14.63
N ALA A 542 12.09 1.33 14.67
CA ALA A 542 13.12 1.22 15.68
C ALA A 542 12.50 1.38 17.07
N ALA A 543 12.87 0.50 17.99
CA ALA A 543 12.37 0.55 19.36
C ALA A 543 12.83 1.83 20.07
N ASN A 544 11.88 2.52 20.70
CA ASN A 544 12.16 3.75 21.46
C ASN A 544 13.05 3.44 22.68
N GLY A 545 14.00 4.33 22.96
CA GLY A 545 14.85 4.24 24.15
C GLY A 545 16.04 3.30 24.04
N ASN A 546 16.41 2.84 22.83
CA ASN A 546 17.64 2.09 22.63
C ASN A 546 18.88 2.98 22.86
N LEU A 547 19.71 2.62 23.83
CA LEU A 547 20.96 3.29 24.18
C LEU A 547 22.12 2.87 23.27
N LEU A 548 21.97 1.78 22.52
CA LEU A 548 22.97 1.37 21.54
C LEU A 548 22.91 2.28 20.31
N ARG A 549 24.09 2.59 19.80
CA ARG A 549 24.27 3.19 18.48
C ARG A 549 24.68 2.11 17.50
N GLY A 550 24.36 2.32 16.24
CA GLY A 550 24.77 1.46 15.14
C GLY A 550 25.67 2.21 14.17
N THR A 551 26.57 1.50 13.51
CA THR A 551 27.29 2.03 12.36
C THR A 551 27.39 0.99 11.25
N ASN A 552 27.24 1.44 10.00
CA ASN A 552 27.40 0.60 8.80
C ASN A 552 28.77 0.77 8.16
N VAL A 553 29.57 1.74 8.61
CA VAL A 553 30.96 1.98 8.19
C VAL A 553 31.88 1.98 9.41
N ALA A 554 33.17 1.73 9.24
CA ALA A 554 34.10 1.78 10.35
C ALA A 554 34.24 3.23 10.87
N LEU A 555 34.20 3.41 12.20
CA LEU A 555 34.41 4.72 12.83
C LEU A 555 35.84 4.82 13.36
N LEU A 556 36.62 5.71 12.73
CA LEU A 556 38.03 5.93 13.02
C LEU A 556 38.27 6.70 14.32
N ALA A 557 39.53 6.69 14.77
CA ALA A 557 39.99 7.27 16.02
C ALA A 557 39.80 8.80 16.14
N ASP A 558 39.82 9.50 15.01
CA ASP A 558 39.80 10.96 14.90
C ASP A 558 38.41 11.55 14.61
N ASP A 559 37.36 10.72 14.61
CA ASP A 559 35.98 11.16 14.41
C ASP A 559 35.57 12.19 15.47
N THR A 560 34.93 13.28 15.04
CA THR A 560 34.48 14.38 15.92
C THR A 560 33.53 13.88 17.01
N ALA A 561 32.81 12.78 16.74
CA ALA A 561 31.94 12.14 17.72
C ALA A 561 32.68 11.60 18.96
N ARG A 562 33.96 11.19 18.83
CA ARG A 562 34.81 10.71 19.94
C ARG A 562 35.34 11.83 20.83
N GLN A 563 35.29 13.09 20.39
CA GLN A 563 35.72 14.22 21.22
C GLN A 563 34.80 14.39 22.44
N ASN A 564 33.51 14.09 22.29
CA ASN A 564 32.49 14.30 23.32
C ASN A 564 31.92 13.01 23.91
N HIS A 565 32.37 11.83 23.47
CA HIS A 565 31.89 10.54 24.01
C HIS A 565 33.03 9.52 24.17
N THR A 566 32.88 8.62 25.15
CA THR A 566 33.67 7.39 25.27
C THR A 566 32.91 6.23 24.64
N PHE A 567 33.60 5.45 23.81
CA PHE A 567 33.00 4.37 23.01
C PHE A 567 33.31 3.01 23.63
N TYR A 568 32.35 2.09 23.55
CA TYR A 568 32.45 0.75 24.09
C TYR A 568 31.96 -0.29 23.08
N LEU A 569 32.68 -1.41 22.96
CA LEU A 569 32.35 -2.53 22.08
C LEU A 569 32.00 -3.77 22.90
N LEU A 570 31.16 -4.65 22.33
CA LEU A 570 30.87 -5.94 22.92
C LEU A 570 32.16 -6.75 23.09
N ASP A 571 32.38 -7.25 24.29
CA ASP A 571 33.51 -8.12 24.63
C ASP A 571 33.10 -9.03 25.81
N ASN A 572 33.85 -10.10 26.03
CA ASN A 572 33.70 -10.99 27.18
C ASN A 572 35.00 -10.92 28.00
N ARG A 573 34.95 -10.27 29.17
CA ARG A 573 36.10 -10.17 30.07
C ARG A 573 35.80 -10.85 31.41
N GLN A 574 36.73 -10.75 32.35
CA GLN A 574 36.60 -11.39 33.68
C GLN A 574 35.31 -10.99 34.42
N ALA A 575 34.76 -9.80 34.14
CA ALA A 575 33.51 -9.33 34.74
C ALA A 575 32.23 -9.85 34.06
N GLY A 576 32.34 -10.53 32.90
CA GLY A 576 31.22 -11.10 32.16
C GLY A 576 31.10 -10.57 30.73
N ASP A 577 29.95 -10.82 30.11
CA ASP A 577 29.56 -10.24 28.82
C ASP A 577 29.10 -8.79 29.00
N GLY A 578 29.55 -7.92 28.11
CA GLY A 578 29.19 -6.51 28.20
C GLY A 578 29.86 -5.63 27.15
N PHE A 579 29.62 -4.33 27.27
CA PHE A 579 30.29 -3.33 26.45
C PHE A 579 31.52 -2.79 27.19
N TYR A 580 32.70 -3.04 26.65
CA TYR A 580 33.99 -2.67 27.23
C TYR A 580 34.62 -1.52 26.47
N ARG A 581 35.35 -0.68 27.22
CA ARG A 581 35.90 0.56 26.69
C ARG A 581 36.83 0.25 25.52
N LEU A 582 36.60 0.96 24.42
CA LEU A 582 37.45 0.91 23.25
C LEU A 582 38.71 1.75 23.48
N ASP A 583 39.87 1.24 23.06
CA ASP A 583 41.11 2.02 23.05
C ASP A 583 40.92 3.25 22.13
N SER A 584 41.43 4.40 22.55
CA SER A 584 41.48 5.63 21.76
C SER A 584 42.01 5.43 20.33
N ALA A 585 42.95 4.50 20.11
CA ALA A 585 43.52 4.22 18.80
C ALA A 585 42.74 3.15 18.00
N ALA A 586 41.80 2.43 18.62
CA ALA A 586 41.06 1.34 17.98
C ALA A 586 39.79 1.85 17.29
N GLU A 587 39.42 1.26 16.15
CA GLU A 587 38.21 1.61 15.40
C GLU A 587 36.97 0.85 15.89
N VAL A 588 35.79 1.43 15.67
CA VAL A 588 34.54 0.68 15.75
C VAL A 588 34.35 0.00 14.39
N PRO A 589 34.22 -1.34 14.31
CA PRO A 589 34.03 -2.03 13.05
C PRO A 589 32.78 -1.58 12.30
N ALA A 590 32.77 -1.75 10.98
CA ALA A 590 31.55 -1.59 10.20
C ALA A 590 30.49 -2.64 10.60
N HIS A 591 29.22 -2.33 10.33
CA HIS A 591 28.05 -3.17 10.56
C HIS A 591 27.84 -3.65 12.00
N CYS A 592 28.29 -2.88 12.99
CA CYS A 592 28.21 -3.27 14.39
C CYS A 592 27.42 -2.27 15.24
N ALA A 593 26.92 -2.76 16.38
CA ALA A 593 26.36 -1.91 17.42
C ALA A 593 27.40 -1.66 18.51
N TYR A 594 27.38 -0.44 19.06
CA TYR A 594 28.30 0.03 20.09
C TYR A 594 27.58 0.93 21.09
N LEU A 595 28.14 1.09 22.28
CA LEU A 595 27.66 2.02 23.28
C LEU A 595 28.54 3.27 23.29
N ALA A 596 27.92 4.46 23.30
CA ALA A 596 28.63 5.74 23.38
C ALA A 596 28.09 6.57 24.54
N LEU A 597 28.93 6.87 25.52
CA LEU A 597 28.57 7.63 26.71
C LEU A 597 29.16 9.04 26.64
N SER A 598 28.30 10.07 26.79
CA SER A 598 28.69 11.48 26.69
C SER A 598 29.59 11.92 27.85
N HIS A 599 30.58 12.78 27.56
CA HIS A 599 31.42 13.44 28.55
C HIS A 599 30.68 14.54 29.35
N ASP A 600 29.57 15.07 28.82
CA ASP A 600 28.81 16.21 29.41
C ASP A 600 27.84 15.79 30.53
N ASP A 601 27.62 14.48 30.71
CA ASP A 601 26.98 13.96 31.91
C ASP A 601 27.95 14.14 33.10
N ALA A 602 27.76 15.21 33.87
CA ALA A 602 28.66 15.76 34.89
C ALA A 602 29.10 14.83 36.06
N ALA A 603 28.90 13.52 35.98
CA ALA A 603 29.30 12.50 36.95
C ALA A 603 30.16 11.35 36.39
N ILE A 604 30.70 11.43 35.16
CA ILE A 604 31.81 10.53 34.71
C ILE A 604 33.17 11.06 35.23
N LEU A 605 33.19 11.64 36.44
CA LEU A 605 34.36 12.23 37.09
C LEU A 605 35.08 11.27 38.05
N ALA A 606 34.77 9.97 38.02
CA ALA A 606 35.65 8.95 38.57
C ALA A 606 36.07 8.00 37.44
N GLN A 607 37.20 8.34 36.81
CA GLN A 607 37.95 7.48 35.89
C GLN A 607 37.98 6.03 36.43
N SER A 608 37.41 5.04 35.71
CA SER A 608 37.74 3.58 35.77
C SER A 608 36.61 2.60 35.39
N VAL A 609 35.55 2.98 34.67
CA VAL A 609 34.61 1.94 34.17
C VAL A 609 35.19 1.30 32.92
N ASP A 610 35.93 0.20 33.11
CA ASP A 610 36.53 -0.59 32.03
C ASP A 610 35.47 -1.32 31.18
N GLY A 611 34.29 -1.62 31.77
CA GLY A 611 33.16 -2.17 31.03
C GLY A 611 31.83 -2.08 31.76
N VAL A 612 30.76 -2.20 30.98
CA VAL A 612 29.35 -2.23 31.40
C VAL A 612 28.79 -3.61 31.07
N THR A 613 28.51 -4.41 32.10
CA THR A 613 28.07 -5.82 31.95
C THR A 613 26.57 -5.94 31.73
N PHE A 614 26.09 -7.05 31.18
CA PHE A 614 24.64 -7.28 31.06
C PHE A 614 24.02 -7.64 32.41
N ALA A 615 22.86 -7.02 32.72
CA ALA A 615 22.18 -7.13 34.01
C ALA A 615 21.83 -8.57 34.40
N ASP A 616 21.51 -9.40 33.41
CA ASP A 616 21.16 -10.81 33.49
C ASP A 616 21.39 -11.44 32.10
N ALA A 617 22.04 -12.58 32.00
CA ALA A 617 22.12 -13.32 30.73
C ALA A 617 20.69 -13.77 30.32
N PRO A 618 20.28 -13.71 29.04
CA PRO A 618 18.92 -14.06 28.61
C PRO A 618 18.57 -15.55 28.70
N ALA A 619 19.44 -16.40 29.23
CA ALA A 619 19.03 -17.73 29.66
C ALA A 619 18.41 -17.60 31.06
N GLY A 620 17.20 -18.11 31.26
CA GLY A 620 16.45 -18.10 32.52
C GLY A 620 17.11 -18.80 33.71
N VAL A 621 18.30 -18.35 34.10
CA VAL A 621 18.94 -18.61 35.37
C VAL A 621 19.25 -17.25 35.92
N ALA A 622 18.37 -16.76 36.79
CA ALA A 622 18.72 -15.72 37.72
C ALA A 622 20.06 -16.12 38.36
N SER A 623 21.12 -15.39 38.00
CA SER A 623 22.32 -15.31 38.82
C SER A 623 21.87 -14.59 40.08
N ALA A 624 21.25 -15.36 40.98
CA ALA A 624 21.03 -14.91 42.34
C ALA A 624 22.42 -14.55 42.87
N LEU A 625 22.63 -13.24 43.06
CA LEU A 625 23.55 -12.68 44.04
C LEU A 625 23.70 -13.71 45.17
N VAL A 626 24.87 -14.34 45.26
CA VAL A 626 25.18 -15.32 46.30
C VAL A 626 24.82 -14.68 47.64
N PRO A 627 23.72 -15.08 48.31
CA PRO A 627 23.58 -14.77 49.71
C PRO A 627 24.53 -15.76 50.38
N THR A 628 25.52 -15.23 51.08
CA THR A 628 26.43 -15.97 51.96
C THR A 628 25.76 -17.22 52.52
N ALA A 629 26.24 -18.39 52.07
CA ALA A 629 25.61 -19.67 52.36
C ALA A 629 25.43 -19.87 53.87
N THR A 630 24.19 -19.82 54.33
CA THR A 630 23.84 -20.06 55.73
C THR A 630 24.11 -21.53 56.07
N PRO A 631 24.98 -21.86 57.04
CA PRO A 631 25.32 -23.25 57.34
C PRO A 631 24.11 -24.10 57.76
N VAL A 632 24.13 -25.39 57.38
CA VAL A 632 23.11 -26.36 57.79
C VAL A 632 23.31 -26.76 59.25
N LYS A 633 22.27 -26.59 60.08
CA LYS A 633 22.26 -26.97 61.51
C LYS A 633 21.82 -28.44 61.72
N GLY A 634 21.04 -28.99 60.79
CA GLY A 634 20.67 -30.40 60.80
C GLY A 634 19.68 -30.79 59.72
N VAL A 635 19.72 -32.06 59.32
CA VAL A 635 18.79 -32.66 58.37
C VAL A 635 17.85 -33.60 59.11
N TYR A 636 16.57 -33.55 58.77
CA TYR A 636 15.52 -34.36 59.37
C TYR A 636 14.71 -35.05 58.28
N THR A 637 14.20 -36.25 58.55
CA THR A 637 13.15 -36.84 57.72
C THR A 637 11.84 -36.06 57.89
N VAL A 638 10.86 -36.28 57.01
CA VAL A 638 9.56 -35.56 57.06
C VAL A 638 8.77 -35.82 58.35
N ASP A 639 9.02 -36.94 59.04
CA ASP A 639 8.50 -37.29 60.36
C ASP A 639 9.30 -36.68 61.53
N GLY A 640 10.31 -35.84 61.24
CA GLY A 640 11.00 -35.02 62.24
C GLY A 640 12.21 -35.68 62.91
N ARG A 641 12.67 -36.84 62.44
CA ARG A 641 13.85 -37.52 62.99
C ARG A 641 15.14 -37.00 62.35
N LYS A 642 16.13 -36.62 63.17
CA LYS A 642 17.44 -36.13 62.70
C LYS A 642 18.23 -37.26 62.03
N VAL A 643 18.83 -36.99 60.88
CA VAL A 643 19.67 -37.92 60.12
C VAL A 643 21.05 -37.33 59.87
N SER A 644 22.08 -38.17 59.87
CA SER A 644 23.47 -37.78 59.64
C SER A 644 23.89 -37.84 58.17
N ALA A 645 23.12 -38.52 57.32
CA ALA A 645 23.36 -38.62 55.88
C ALA A 645 22.04 -38.69 55.11
N GLN A 646 21.99 -38.01 53.97
CA GLN A 646 20.86 -38.00 53.04
C GLN A 646 21.01 -39.15 52.03
N ARG A 647 19.98 -40.01 51.90
CA ARG A 647 19.83 -40.99 50.80
C ARG A 647 18.65 -40.57 49.91
N HIS A 648 18.32 -41.32 48.86
CA HIS A 648 17.12 -41.06 48.05
C HIS A 648 15.88 -40.82 48.93
N GLY A 649 15.21 -39.68 48.76
CA GLY A 649 14.02 -39.31 49.53
C GLY A 649 13.91 -37.82 49.89
N LEU A 650 12.81 -37.46 50.55
CA LEU A 650 12.49 -36.08 50.93
C LEU A 650 12.91 -35.79 52.38
N TYR A 651 13.62 -34.70 52.60
CA TYR A 651 14.14 -34.26 53.91
C TYR A 651 13.80 -32.81 54.21
N LEU A 652 13.74 -32.48 55.50
CA LEU A 652 13.67 -31.13 56.03
C LEU A 652 15.06 -30.72 56.53
N VAL A 653 15.65 -29.69 55.93
CA VAL A 653 16.97 -29.15 56.28
C VAL A 653 16.77 -27.87 57.08
N ARG A 654 17.23 -27.87 58.33
CA ARG A 654 17.20 -26.68 59.20
C ARG A 654 18.51 -25.91 59.06
N MET A 655 18.41 -24.65 58.69
CA MET A 655 19.52 -23.73 58.50
C MET A 655 19.86 -23.00 59.82
N SER A 656 21.05 -22.42 59.93
CA SER A 656 21.50 -21.73 61.16
C SER A 656 20.73 -20.43 61.44
N ASP A 657 20.11 -19.81 60.44
CA ASP A 657 19.22 -18.66 60.56
C ASP A 657 17.81 -19.02 61.09
N GLY A 658 17.55 -20.31 61.33
CA GLY A 658 16.27 -20.81 61.83
C GLY A 658 15.29 -21.22 60.73
N SER A 659 15.58 -20.95 59.46
CA SER A 659 14.75 -21.38 58.33
C SER A 659 14.80 -22.90 58.13
N VAL A 660 13.72 -23.47 57.57
CA VAL A 660 13.61 -24.90 57.25
C VAL A 660 13.30 -25.04 55.76
N ARG A 661 14.11 -25.83 55.05
CA ARG A 661 13.98 -26.09 53.61
C ARG A 661 13.59 -27.55 53.36
N LYS A 662 12.70 -27.80 52.39
CA LYS A 662 12.43 -29.16 51.90
C LYS A 662 13.43 -29.48 50.79
N VAL A 663 14.14 -30.60 50.91
CA VAL A 663 15.15 -31.04 49.96
C VAL A 663 14.83 -32.47 49.53
N LEU A 664 14.59 -32.66 48.24
CA LEU A 664 14.44 -33.97 47.63
C LEU A 664 15.79 -34.42 47.10
N VAL A 665 16.31 -35.51 47.66
CA VAL A 665 17.56 -36.13 47.24
C VAL A 665 17.17 -37.22 46.25
N LYS A 666 17.49 -36.98 44.97
CA LYS A 666 17.04 -37.79 43.84
C LYS A 666 17.83 -39.04 43.63
#